data_AF-A0A2I0WKD4-F1
#
_entry.id   AF-A0A2I0WKD4-F1
#
_cell.length_a   1.000
_cell.length_b   1.000
_cell.length_c   1.000
_cell.angle_alpha   90.00
_cell.angle_beta   90.00
_cell.angle_gamma   90.00
#
_symmetry.space_group_name_H-M   'P 1'
#
loop_
_entity.id
_entity.type
_entity.pdbx_description
1 polymer ?
#
loop_
_entity_poly.entity_id
_entity_poly.type
_entity_poly.pdbx_seq_one_letter_code
_entity_poly.pdbx_strand_id
1 'polypeptide(L)'
;MAASLSFKRSDSIADSMPEALKQSRYQMKRCFARYVSKGKRLMKNQQLMEELEKSMDDKVEKNKLMEGLLGYIIFSTQEAVVLPPFVAFAVRPHPGIWEYVKVNSDDLSVDGITAADYLKFKELIFDEKSAKDDNALEIDFGAFDLSTPHLTLPSSIGNGTQSLARFLSSKLNERSDSMKPLLDYLLALNYRGENLMINSTLNTVNKLQTALLLAEVFVSGIAKNTPFQKFEERFEEWGLEKGWGDTAERVKDTLNCLSEVLQAPDPLNLEKFFSRVPAVFNIVIFSIHGYFGQADVLGLPDTGGQVVYILDQVRAIEEDLLLRIKQQGLSVKPQILVVTRLIPESQGTKCNLELEPILDTKHSHILRVPFKTETGVLKNWVSRFDIYPYLERYAEDACEKILDHLEGKPDLIIGNYTDGNLVASLMASKLGITQGTIAHALEKTKYEDSDIKWKELDQKYHFSCQFTADMIAMNSADFIITSTYQEIAGSKDRPGQYESHYAFTLPGLSRFVAGINVFNPKFNIASPGADQSVYFPHTQKQKRLTNFHPAIEELLYSQVENDEHIGYLTDSKKPIIFSMARLDTVKNISGLTEWYGKNKRLRELANLVVVAGLLDTSKSKDREEINEIQKMHSLIEKYKLKGQFRWIAAQTDRYRNSELYRCIADSRGVFVQVWSILNFFV
;
A
#
# COMPACT_ATOMS: atom_id res chain seq x y z
N MET A 1 -6.47 -20.72 -28.53
CA MET A 1 -5.26 -21.55 -28.72
C MET A 1 -4.07 -20.62 -28.61
N ALA A 2 -3.21 -20.88 -27.62
CA ALA A 2 -2.05 -20.08 -27.32
C ALA A 2 -0.96 -20.32 -28.38
N ALA A 3 -0.69 -19.32 -29.20
CA ALA A 3 0.50 -19.31 -30.04
C ALA A 3 1.64 -18.73 -29.20
N SER A 4 2.53 -19.63 -28.76
CA SER A 4 3.80 -19.31 -28.11
C SER A 4 4.72 -18.59 -29.10
N LEU A 5 4.81 -17.26 -29.01
CA LEU A 5 5.92 -16.51 -29.60
C LEU A 5 7.12 -16.66 -28.67
N SER A 6 8.02 -17.59 -29.01
CA SER A 6 9.34 -17.68 -28.41
C SER A 6 10.21 -16.53 -28.92
N PHE A 7 10.14 -15.37 -28.27
CA PHE A 7 11.15 -14.34 -28.46
C PHE A 7 12.45 -14.80 -27.79
N LYS A 8 13.52 -14.92 -28.59
CA LYS A 8 14.88 -15.11 -28.09
C LYS A 8 15.21 -13.92 -27.17
N ARG A 9 15.56 -14.24 -25.93
CA ARG A 9 15.50 -13.37 -24.75
C ARG A 9 16.84 -12.65 -24.49
N SER A 10 17.44 -12.05 -25.53
CA SER A 10 18.76 -11.40 -25.45
C SER A 10 18.85 -9.97 -25.98
N ASP A 11 17.85 -9.47 -26.71
CA ASP A 11 17.99 -8.20 -27.44
C ASP A 11 17.06 -7.14 -26.82
N SER A 12 17.59 -5.95 -26.50
CA SER A 12 16.79 -4.85 -25.97
C SER A 12 15.76 -4.36 -26.99
N ILE A 13 14.76 -3.59 -26.57
CA ILE A 13 13.84 -2.93 -27.50
C ILE A 13 14.61 -1.99 -28.43
N ALA A 14 15.64 -1.30 -27.93
CA ALA A 14 16.48 -0.45 -28.76
C ALA A 14 17.20 -1.24 -29.88
N ASP A 15 17.62 -2.48 -29.60
CA ASP A 15 18.29 -3.34 -30.58
C ASP A 15 17.32 -3.96 -31.60
N SER A 16 16.12 -4.31 -31.15
CA SER A 16 15.16 -5.11 -31.92
C SER A 16 14.12 -4.26 -32.68
N MET A 17 13.79 -3.06 -32.20
CA MET A 17 12.84 -2.14 -32.83
C MET A 17 13.29 -1.66 -34.23
N PRO A 18 14.58 -1.34 -34.51
CA PRO A 18 15.02 -0.96 -35.85
C PRO A 18 14.65 -2.01 -36.91
N GLU A 19 14.85 -3.29 -36.60
CA GLU A 19 14.56 -4.38 -37.54
C GLU A 19 13.05 -4.57 -37.72
N ALA A 20 12.27 -4.44 -36.63
CA ALA A 20 10.82 -4.47 -36.69
C ALA A 20 10.24 -3.32 -37.55
N LEU A 21 10.81 -2.11 -37.44
CA LEU A 21 10.42 -0.96 -38.25
C LEU A 21 10.77 -1.15 -39.74
N LYS A 22 11.89 -1.80 -40.07
CA LYS A 22 12.26 -2.10 -41.46
C LYS A 22 11.28 -3.06 -42.14
N GLN A 23 10.81 -4.09 -41.42
CA GLN A 23 9.88 -5.09 -41.95
C GLN A 23 8.52 -4.48 -42.40
N SER A 24 8.13 -3.35 -41.82
CA SER A 24 6.88 -2.63 -42.14
C SER A 24 7.13 -1.15 -42.45
N ARG A 25 8.25 -0.83 -43.12
CA ARG A 25 8.77 0.54 -43.26
C ARG A 25 7.75 1.53 -43.84
N TYR A 26 7.00 1.13 -44.86
CA TYR A 26 6.02 2.02 -45.51
C TYR A 26 4.87 2.40 -44.57
N GLN A 27 4.27 1.39 -43.92
CA GLN A 27 3.20 1.57 -42.95
C GLN A 27 3.71 2.38 -41.75
N MET A 28 4.94 2.13 -41.28
CA MET A 28 5.50 2.85 -40.14
C MET A 28 5.83 4.30 -40.46
N LYS A 29 6.32 4.62 -41.66
CA LYS A 29 6.42 6.04 -42.07
C LYS A 29 5.07 6.74 -42.03
N ARG A 30 4.00 6.10 -42.52
CA ARG A 30 2.63 6.66 -42.42
C ARG A 30 2.20 6.82 -40.97
N CYS A 31 2.42 5.81 -40.13
CA CYS A 31 2.06 5.83 -38.71
C CYS A 31 2.79 6.95 -37.95
N PHE A 32 4.12 7.02 -38.07
CA PHE A 32 4.93 8.04 -37.40
C PHE A 32 4.63 9.45 -37.90
N ALA A 33 4.35 9.62 -39.21
CA ALA A 33 3.84 10.89 -39.74
C ALA A 33 2.52 11.31 -39.05
N ARG A 34 1.62 10.37 -38.77
CA ARG A 34 0.39 10.64 -38.01
C ARG A 34 0.67 10.96 -36.54
N TYR A 35 1.62 10.27 -35.90
CA TYR A 35 2.03 10.59 -34.53
C TYR A 35 2.53 12.03 -34.40
N VAL A 36 3.39 12.49 -35.31
CA VAL A 36 3.94 13.86 -35.27
C VAL A 36 3.01 14.93 -35.82
N SER A 37 1.98 14.56 -36.61
CA SER A 37 1.11 15.52 -37.33
C SER A 37 0.38 16.55 -36.46
N LYS A 38 0.10 16.23 -35.18
CA LYS A 38 -0.61 17.13 -34.25
C LYS A 38 0.33 17.92 -33.35
N GLY A 39 1.63 17.97 -33.67
CA GLY A 39 2.62 18.75 -32.92
C GLY A 39 3.05 18.11 -31.60
N LYS A 40 3.55 18.95 -30.68
CA LYS A 40 4.06 18.53 -29.36
C LYS A 40 2.93 18.03 -28.48
N ARG A 41 3.01 16.79 -27.97
CA ARG A 41 1.98 16.20 -27.10
C ARG A 41 2.44 14.92 -26.42
N LEU A 42 1.82 14.60 -25.29
CA LEU A 42 1.92 13.30 -24.65
C LEU A 42 0.80 12.40 -25.20
N MET A 43 1.15 11.18 -25.62
CA MET A 43 0.21 10.18 -26.12
C MET A 43 0.15 8.99 -25.18
N LYS A 44 -1.05 8.63 -24.72
CA LYS A 44 -1.27 7.38 -23.97
C LYS A 44 -1.39 6.19 -24.92
N ASN A 45 -1.22 4.97 -24.40
CA ASN A 45 -1.29 3.73 -25.20
C ASN A 45 -2.51 3.67 -26.14
N GLN A 46 -3.70 3.99 -25.65
CA GLN A 46 -4.92 3.96 -26.48
C GLN A 46 -4.80 4.86 -27.72
N GLN A 47 -4.22 6.05 -27.57
CA GLN A 47 -4.04 6.99 -28.68
C GLN A 47 -2.98 6.53 -29.67
N LEU A 48 -1.92 5.87 -29.18
CA LEU A 48 -0.90 5.23 -30.03
C LEU A 48 -1.54 4.12 -30.87
N MET A 49 -2.30 3.25 -30.22
CA MET A 49 -3.04 2.17 -30.87
C MET A 49 -4.02 2.72 -31.92
N GLU A 50 -4.83 3.73 -31.58
CA GLU A 50 -5.79 4.31 -32.53
C GLU A 50 -5.14 4.92 -33.78
N GLU A 51 -4.02 5.64 -33.62
CA GLU A 51 -3.32 6.23 -34.77
C GLU A 51 -2.56 5.17 -35.58
N LEU A 52 -2.05 4.11 -34.94
CA LEU A 52 -1.49 2.93 -35.60
C LEU A 52 -2.55 2.24 -36.46
N GLU A 53 -3.73 1.99 -35.91
CA GLU A 53 -4.83 1.36 -36.64
C GLU A 53 -5.29 2.20 -37.83
N LYS A 54 -5.38 3.52 -37.68
CA LYS A 54 -5.73 4.45 -38.77
C LYS A 54 -4.64 4.61 -39.83
N SER A 55 -3.42 4.14 -39.57
CA SER A 55 -2.33 4.17 -40.55
C SER A 55 -2.39 3.00 -41.55
N MET A 56 -3.30 2.04 -41.32
CA MET A 56 -3.39 0.78 -42.05
C MET A 56 -4.74 0.62 -42.73
N ASP A 57 -4.71 0.31 -44.03
CA ASP A 57 -5.93 0.17 -44.85
C ASP A 57 -6.35 -1.31 -45.00
N ASP A 58 -5.42 -2.27 -44.87
CA ASP A 58 -5.67 -3.71 -44.98
C ASP A 58 -5.73 -4.41 -43.61
N LYS A 59 -6.80 -5.18 -43.40
CA LYS A 59 -7.05 -5.98 -42.18
C LYS A 59 -6.04 -7.11 -41.99
N VAL A 60 -5.51 -7.69 -43.07
CA VAL A 60 -4.53 -8.78 -43.01
C VAL A 60 -3.16 -8.25 -42.59
N GLU A 61 -2.71 -7.14 -43.19
CA GLU A 61 -1.48 -6.46 -42.77
C GLU A 61 -1.55 -5.97 -41.33
N LYS A 62 -2.71 -5.43 -40.92
CA LYS A 62 -2.97 -5.03 -39.54
C LYS A 62 -2.77 -6.19 -38.56
N ASN A 63 -3.40 -7.33 -38.81
CA ASN A 63 -3.26 -8.49 -37.92
C ASN A 63 -1.81 -8.98 -37.85
N LYS A 64 -1.12 -9.03 -39.00
CA LYS A 64 0.28 -9.47 -39.06
C LYS A 64 1.23 -8.56 -38.28
N LEU A 65 1.03 -7.24 -38.32
CA LEU A 65 1.84 -6.30 -37.54
C LEU A 65 1.52 -6.37 -36.04
N MET A 66 0.24 -6.51 -35.69
CA MET A 66 -0.19 -6.64 -34.30
C MET A 66 0.30 -7.93 -33.64
N GLU A 67 0.42 -9.02 -34.40
CA GLU A 67 1.00 -10.29 -33.95
C GLU A 67 2.54 -10.27 -33.95
N GLY A 68 3.17 -9.27 -34.56
CA GLY A 68 4.62 -9.12 -34.67
C GLY A 68 5.27 -8.38 -33.49
N LEU A 69 6.61 -8.26 -33.54
CA LEU A 69 7.41 -7.58 -32.51
C LEU A 69 6.99 -6.11 -32.32
N LEU A 70 6.66 -5.40 -33.40
CA LEU A 70 6.27 -4.00 -33.30
C LEU A 70 4.91 -3.81 -32.64
N GLY A 71 3.95 -4.69 -32.97
CA GLY A 71 2.67 -4.75 -32.26
C GLY A 71 2.87 -4.99 -30.77
N TYR A 72 3.77 -5.91 -30.40
CA TYR A 72 4.15 -6.15 -29.01
C TYR A 72 4.77 -4.93 -28.32
N ILE A 73 5.70 -4.21 -28.98
CA ILE A 73 6.35 -3.01 -28.42
C ILE A 73 5.31 -1.91 -28.19
N ILE A 74 4.45 -1.63 -29.18
CA ILE A 74 3.43 -0.59 -29.07
C ILE A 74 2.39 -0.98 -28.02
N PHE A 75 1.95 -2.24 -27.98
CA PHE A 75 1.04 -2.74 -26.96
C PHE A 75 1.63 -2.61 -25.54
N SER A 76 2.93 -2.88 -25.38
CA SER A 76 3.64 -2.76 -24.11
C SER A 76 4.04 -1.32 -23.75
N THR A 77 3.85 -0.35 -24.66
CA THR A 77 4.15 1.07 -24.41
C THR A 77 3.09 1.67 -23.51
N GLN A 78 3.50 2.27 -22.39
CA GLN A 78 2.57 2.91 -21.46
C GLN A 78 2.19 4.32 -21.94
N GLU A 79 3.19 5.09 -22.37
CA GLU A 79 3.02 6.40 -22.96
C GLU A 79 4.18 6.77 -23.89
N ALA A 80 3.93 7.69 -24.81
CA ALA A 80 4.92 8.24 -25.70
C ALA A 80 4.87 9.77 -25.75
N VAL A 81 6.05 10.38 -25.73
CA VAL A 81 6.26 11.83 -25.81
C VAL A 81 6.54 12.16 -27.28
N VAL A 82 5.71 13.02 -27.88
CA VAL A 82 5.87 13.46 -29.27
C VAL A 82 6.46 14.88 -29.25
N LEU A 83 7.67 15.02 -29.80
CA LEU A 83 8.32 16.30 -30.09
C LEU A 83 8.89 16.22 -31.52
N PRO A 84 8.15 16.68 -32.55
CA PRO A 84 8.54 16.49 -33.94
C PRO A 84 9.99 16.94 -34.22
N PRO A 85 10.79 16.15 -34.97
CA PRO A 85 10.43 14.91 -35.67
C PRO A 85 10.51 13.64 -34.78
N PHE A 86 10.71 13.75 -33.48
CA PHE A 86 10.94 12.60 -32.61
C PHE A 86 9.69 12.13 -31.86
N VAL A 87 9.63 10.83 -31.60
CA VAL A 87 8.68 10.18 -30.71
C VAL A 87 9.46 9.32 -29.72
N ALA A 88 9.40 9.63 -28.44
CA ALA A 88 10.03 8.85 -27.37
C ALA A 88 9.00 7.96 -26.69
N PHE A 89 9.27 6.67 -26.57
CA PHE A 89 8.39 5.64 -26.00
C PHE A 89 8.90 5.21 -24.63
N ALA A 90 8.01 5.17 -23.65
CA ALA A 90 8.24 4.45 -22.38
C ALA A 90 7.58 3.08 -22.49
N VAL A 91 8.41 2.06 -22.74
CA VAL A 91 7.95 0.69 -22.96
C VAL A 91 8.11 -0.11 -21.68
N ARG A 92 7.08 -0.87 -21.33
CA ARG A 92 7.05 -1.73 -20.15
C ARG A 92 6.78 -3.18 -20.55
N PRO A 93 7.81 -3.94 -20.96
CA PRO A 93 7.63 -5.31 -21.43
C PRO A 93 7.11 -6.26 -20.35
N HIS A 94 7.54 -6.05 -19.10
CA HIS A 94 7.17 -6.87 -17.95
C HIS A 94 7.03 -5.99 -16.70
N PRO A 95 6.31 -6.44 -15.67
CA PRO A 95 6.26 -5.75 -14.40
C PRO A 95 7.64 -5.45 -13.82
N GLY A 96 7.88 -4.18 -13.49
CA GLY A 96 9.14 -3.67 -12.95
C GLY A 96 10.24 -3.42 -13.99
N ILE A 97 10.02 -3.73 -15.27
CA ILE A 97 11.03 -3.57 -16.32
C ILE A 97 10.57 -2.49 -17.29
N TRP A 98 11.37 -1.44 -17.40
CA TRP A 98 11.13 -0.30 -18.27
C TRP A 98 12.29 -0.10 -19.24
N GLU A 99 11.96 0.17 -20.50
CA GLU A 99 12.91 0.53 -21.54
C GLU A 99 12.42 1.80 -22.23
N TYR A 100 13.35 2.71 -22.51
CA TYR A 100 13.05 3.99 -23.14
C TYR A 100 13.75 4.07 -24.49
N VAL A 101 12.99 4.36 -25.54
CA VAL A 101 13.51 4.46 -26.91
C VAL A 101 12.98 5.70 -27.60
N LYS A 102 13.81 6.35 -28.40
CA LYS A 102 13.45 7.54 -29.18
C LYS A 102 13.56 7.23 -30.66
N VAL A 103 12.50 7.51 -31.41
CA VAL A 103 12.42 7.22 -32.84
C VAL A 103 12.25 8.52 -33.63
N ASN A 104 13.02 8.69 -34.70
CA ASN A 104 12.85 9.78 -35.65
C ASN A 104 11.77 9.43 -36.69
N SER A 105 10.75 10.28 -36.85
CA SER A 105 9.63 10.04 -37.77
C SER A 105 10.02 10.03 -39.25
N ASP A 106 11.11 10.70 -39.61
CA ASP A 106 11.47 10.95 -41.00
C ASP A 106 12.23 9.77 -41.62
N ASP A 107 13.19 9.20 -40.88
CA ASP A 107 14.06 8.11 -41.32
C ASP A 107 13.83 6.76 -40.61
N LEU A 108 13.08 6.79 -39.50
CA LEU A 108 12.82 5.66 -38.58
C LEU A 108 14.07 5.13 -37.86
N SER A 109 15.09 5.98 -37.67
CA SER A 109 16.20 5.69 -36.76
C SER A 109 15.70 5.59 -35.31
N VAL A 110 16.29 4.68 -34.54
CA VAL A 110 15.93 4.39 -33.15
C VAL A 110 17.18 4.55 -32.28
N ASP A 111 17.06 5.35 -31.23
CA ASP A 111 18.07 5.50 -30.18
C ASP A 111 17.50 4.91 -28.87
N GLY A 112 18.27 4.06 -28.20
CA GLY A 112 18.03 3.76 -26.78
C GLY A 112 18.36 4.99 -25.94
N ILE A 113 17.46 5.38 -25.04
CA ILE A 113 17.64 6.56 -24.19
C ILE A 113 17.49 6.18 -22.71
N THR A 114 18.02 7.01 -21.81
CA THR A 114 17.87 6.77 -20.37
C THR A 114 16.50 7.25 -19.85
N ALA A 115 16.14 6.85 -18.63
CA ALA A 115 14.97 7.41 -17.95
C ALA A 115 15.09 8.94 -17.79
N ALA A 116 16.31 9.43 -17.49
CA ALA A 116 16.58 10.86 -17.38
C ALA A 116 16.30 11.60 -18.69
N ASP A 117 16.79 11.07 -19.81
CA ASP A 117 16.56 11.63 -21.15
C ASP A 117 15.07 11.63 -21.51
N TYR A 118 14.36 10.53 -21.23
CA TYR A 118 12.92 10.43 -21.46
C TYR A 118 12.14 11.49 -20.66
N LEU A 119 12.47 11.66 -19.38
CA LEU A 119 11.83 12.65 -18.51
C LEU A 119 12.13 14.09 -18.97
N LYS A 120 13.37 14.42 -19.37
CA LYS A 120 13.70 15.70 -20.03
C LYS A 120 12.85 15.92 -21.27
N PHE A 121 12.67 14.88 -22.09
CA PHE A 121 11.81 14.93 -23.26
C PHE A 121 10.35 15.24 -22.88
N LYS A 122 9.84 14.58 -21.84
CA LYS A 122 8.48 14.80 -21.32
C LYS A 122 8.30 16.23 -20.82
N GLU A 123 9.27 16.77 -20.10
CA GLU A 123 9.25 18.14 -19.57
C GLU A 123 9.16 19.20 -20.66
N LEU A 124 9.83 19.02 -21.82
CA LEU A 124 9.79 19.98 -22.94
C LEU A 124 8.38 20.23 -23.51
N ILE A 125 7.39 19.37 -23.21
CA ILE A 125 5.99 19.61 -23.59
C ILE A 125 5.34 20.65 -22.67
N PHE A 126 5.70 20.66 -21.38
CA PHE A 126 4.99 21.39 -20.33
C PHE A 126 5.78 22.59 -19.79
N ASP A 127 7.11 22.48 -19.70
CA ASP A 127 8.01 23.51 -19.18
C ASP A 127 9.37 23.47 -19.90
N GLU A 128 9.47 24.17 -21.04
CA GLU A 128 10.71 24.21 -21.83
C GLU A 128 11.90 24.83 -21.08
N LYS A 129 11.64 25.73 -20.13
CA LYS A 129 12.71 26.42 -19.41
C LYS A 129 13.37 25.47 -18.42
N SER A 130 12.57 24.79 -17.61
CA SER A 130 13.08 23.82 -16.64
C SER A 130 13.70 22.59 -17.31
N ALA A 131 13.17 22.15 -18.45
CA ALA A 131 13.73 21.02 -19.19
C ALA A 131 15.16 21.26 -19.73
N LYS A 132 15.53 22.54 -19.94
CA LYS A 132 16.85 22.96 -20.45
C LYS A 132 17.80 23.44 -19.35
N ASP A 133 17.42 23.31 -18.08
CA ASP A 133 18.27 23.68 -16.96
C ASP A 133 19.28 22.56 -16.68
N ASP A 134 20.54 22.80 -17.00
CA ASP A 134 21.64 21.87 -16.76
C ASP A 134 21.89 21.62 -15.27
N ASN A 135 21.36 22.47 -14.37
CA ASN A 135 21.46 22.33 -12.92
C ASN A 135 20.18 21.76 -12.28
N ALA A 136 19.23 21.27 -13.08
CA ALA A 136 18.02 20.63 -12.55
C ALA A 136 18.37 19.43 -11.65
N LEU A 137 17.75 19.36 -10.47
CA LEU A 137 18.00 18.29 -9.50
C LEU A 137 17.51 16.94 -10.03
N GLU A 138 18.45 16.03 -10.31
CA GLU A 138 18.18 14.62 -10.59
C GLU A 138 18.42 13.78 -9.33
N ILE A 139 17.44 12.96 -8.97
CA ILE A 139 17.46 12.08 -7.79
C ILE A 139 17.53 10.63 -8.29
N ASP A 140 18.63 9.96 -7.93
CA ASP A 140 18.93 8.57 -8.28
C ASP A 140 19.19 7.75 -7.00
N PHE A 141 18.15 7.07 -6.52
CA PHE A 141 18.29 6.09 -5.42
C PHE A 141 18.91 4.77 -5.90
N GLY A 142 18.87 4.48 -7.20
CA GLY A 142 19.49 3.28 -7.78
C GLY A 142 21.00 3.25 -7.61
N ALA A 143 21.65 4.41 -7.60
CA ALA A 143 23.08 4.55 -7.30
C ALA A 143 23.47 4.04 -5.89
N PHE A 144 22.53 4.02 -4.93
CA PHE A 144 22.76 3.58 -3.55
C PHE A 144 22.37 2.10 -3.32
N ASP A 145 21.70 1.44 -4.27
CA ASP A 145 21.17 0.07 -4.14
C ASP A 145 22.25 -1.03 -4.32
N LEU A 146 23.53 -0.65 -4.45
CA LEU A 146 24.65 -1.56 -4.77
C LEU A 146 24.90 -2.67 -3.75
N SER A 147 24.41 -2.52 -2.52
CA SER A 147 24.57 -3.52 -1.45
C SER A 147 23.38 -4.47 -1.31
N THR A 148 22.25 -4.15 -1.94
CA THR A 148 21.03 -4.94 -1.89
C THR A 148 21.04 -6.00 -2.99
N PRO A 149 20.72 -7.27 -2.68
CA PRO A 149 20.64 -8.29 -3.71
C PRO A 149 19.55 -7.97 -4.74
N HIS A 150 19.93 -7.95 -6.03
CA HIS A 150 18.99 -7.62 -7.10
C HIS A 150 18.16 -8.84 -7.50
N LEU A 151 16.86 -8.76 -7.22
CA LEU A 151 15.88 -9.67 -7.79
C LEU A 151 15.50 -9.17 -9.20
N THR A 152 15.27 -10.10 -10.13
CA THR A 152 14.91 -9.76 -11.52
C THR A 152 13.68 -10.50 -12.02
N LEU A 153 13.19 -11.48 -11.24
CA LEU A 153 12.04 -12.29 -11.61
C LEU A 153 10.75 -11.62 -11.12
N PRO A 154 9.76 -11.33 -11.99
CA PRO A 154 8.50 -10.73 -11.56
C PRO A 154 7.75 -11.50 -10.47
N SER A 155 7.96 -12.82 -10.37
CA SER A 155 7.39 -13.68 -9.33
C SER A 155 7.99 -13.46 -7.93
N SER A 156 9.14 -12.79 -7.84
CA SER A 156 9.79 -12.47 -6.57
C SER A 156 9.30 -11.15 -5.93
N ILE A 157 8.65 -10.30 -6.71
CA ILE A 157 8.11 -9.01 -6.23
C ILE A 157 7.09 -9.27 -5.12
N GLY A 158 7.25 -8.57 -4.00
CA GLY A 158 6.39 -8.71 -2.83
C GLY A 158 6.66 -9.94 -1.96
N ASN A 159 7.68 -10.75 -2.30
CA ASN A 159 8.14 -11.91 -1.51
C ASN A 159 9.53 -11.63 -0.91
N GLY A 160 9.67 -10.44 -0.32
CA GLY A 160 10.91 -9.90 0.21
C GLY A 160 11.55 -10.77 1.29
N THR A 161 10.80 -11.15 2.33
CA THR A 161 11.28 -11.95 3.47
C THR A 161 11.89 -13.27 3.02
N GLN A 162 11.23 -14.00 2.10
CA GLN A 162 11.75 -15.27 1.61
C GLN A 162 13.05 -15.09 0.83
N SER A 163 13.16 -14.00 0.08
CA SER A 163 14.37 -13.67 -0.67
C SER A 163 15.50 -13.27 0.27
N LEU A 164 15.20 -12.42 1.27
CA LEU A 164 16.15 -12.00 2.31
C LEU A 164 16.67 -13.19 3.11
N ALA A 165 15.82 -14.15 3.48
CA ALA A 165 16.24 -15.38 4.14
C ALA A 165 17.26 -16.16 3.29
N ARG A 166 17.03 -16.30 1.97
CA ARG A 166 18.01 -16.93 1.05
C ARG A 166 19.34 -16.18 1.01
N PHE A 167 19.30 -14.85 0.93
CA PHE A 167 20.50 -14.04 0.88
C PHE A 167 21.28 -14.08 2.19
N LEU A 168 20.59 -14.00 3.33
CA LEU A 168 21.20 -14.12 4.65
C LEU A 168 21.82 -15.50 4.84
N SER A 169 21.13 -16.59 4.52
CA SER A 169 21.69 -17.94 4.60
C SER A 169 22.95 -18.08 3.74
N SER A 170 22.96 -17.53 2.52
CA SER A 170 24.17 -17.51 1.69
C SER A 170 25.31 -16.74 2.35
N LYS A 171 25.05 -15.50 2.83
CA LYS A 171 26.08 -14.66 3.44
C LYS A 171 26.66 -15.24 4.73
N LEU A 172 25.81 -15.84 5.57
CA LEU A 172 26.22 -16.51 6.81
C LEU A 172 27.17 -17.69 6.54
N ASN A 173 27.15 -18.27 5.33
CA ASN A 173 28.00 -19.40 4.94
C ASN A 173 29.29 -18.98 4.17
N GLU A 174 29.49 -17.69 3.86
CA GLU A 174 30.59 -17.26 2.98
C GLU A 174 31.99 -17.33 3.60
N ARG A 175 32.13 -17.00 4.90
CA ARG A 175 33.43 -16.90 5.60
C ARG A 175 33.31 -17.40 7.03
N SER A 176 34.44 -17.74 7.66
CA SER A 176 34.49 -18.15 9.07
C SER A 176 33.87 -17.13 10.02
N ASP A 177 34.00 -15.85 9.72
CA ASP A 177 33.54 -14.75 10.57
C ASP A 177 32.12 -14.28 10.21
N SER A 178 31.49 -14.86 9.19
CA SER A 178 30.16 -14.45 8.71
C SER A 178 29.05 -14.61 9.75
N MET A 179 29.24 -15.47 10.76
CA MET A 179 28.29 -15.71 11.86
C MET A 179 28.36 -14.68 12.98
N LYS A 180 29.42 -13.86 13.02
CA LYS A 180 29.64 -12.88 14.08
C LYS A 180 28.48 -11.88 14.22
N PRO A 181 27.90 -11.31 13.14
CA PRO A 181 26.76 -10.40 13.27
C PRO A 181 25.52 -11.04 13.91
N LEU A 182 25.25 -12.32 13.64
CA LEU A 182 24.15 -13.04 14.29
C LEU A 182 24.41 -13.20 15.79
N LEU A 183 25.64 -13.55 16.16
CA LEU A 183 26.04 -13.64 17.56
C LEU A 183 25.93 -12.27 18.27
N ASP A 184 26.50 -11.23 17.66
CA ASP A 184 26.49 -9.87 18.21
C ASP A 184 25.04 -9.35 18.35
N TYR A 185 24.14 -9.70 17.41
CA TYR A 185 22.70 -9.44 17.51
C TYR A 185 22.07 -10.15 18.71
N LEU A 186 22.31 -11.45 18.90
CA LEU A 186 21.75 -12.21 20.01
C LEU A 186 22.27 -11.72 21.37
N LEU A 187 23.54 -11.32 21.46
CA LEU A 187 24.13 -10.73 22.67
C LEU A 187 23.54 -9.35 23.02
N ALA A 188 23.05 -8.62 22.01
CA ALA A 188 22.46 -7.31 22.19
C ALA A 188 20.97 -7.36 22.60
N LEU A 189 20.33 -8.53 22.55
CA LEU A 189 18.93 -8.68 22.94
C LEU A 189 18.77 -8.46 24.45
N ASN A 190 18.01 -7.43 24.78
CA ASN A 190 17.75 -7.02 26.15
C ASN A 190 16.33 -6.47 26.27
N TYR A 191 15.68 -6.71 27.40
CA TYR A 191 14.42 -6.06 27.74
C TYR A 191 14.48 -5.52 29.18
N ARG A 192 14.36 -4.20 29.32
CA ARG A 192 14.36 -3.47 30.61
C ARG A 192 15.54 -3.85 31.53
N GLY A 193 16.71 -4.10 30.96
CA GLY A 193 17.92 -4.44 31.70
C GLY A 193 18.15 -5.95 31.88
N GLU A 194 17.20 -6.80 31.55
CA GLU A 194 17.36 -8.27 31.53
C GLU A 194 17.83 -8.74 30.14
N ASN A 195 18.89 -9.54 30.10
CA ASN A 195 19.36 -10.16 28.86
C ASN A 195 18.36 -11.21 28.38
N LEU A 196 18.20 -11.32 27.07
CA LEU A 196 17.38 -12.33 26.43
C LEU A 196 18.25 -13.25 25.58
N MET A 197 17.83 -14.50 25.42
CA MET A 197 18.49 -15.56 24.65
C MET A 197 19.86 -15.97 25.21
N ILE A 198 20.86 -15.08 25.18
CA ILE A 198 22.24 -15.37 25.59
C ILE A 198 22.86 -14.19 26.33
N ASN A 199 23.90 -14.44 27.12
CA ASN A 199 24.67 -13.40 27.80
C ASN A 199 26.15 -13.36 27.37
N SER A 200 26.89 -12.41 27.94
CA SER A 200 28.28 -12.11 27.60
C SER A 200 29.27 -13.26 27.81
N THR A 201 28.89 -14.33 28.51
CA THR A 201 29.73 -15.54 28.64
C THR A 201 29.88 -16.26 27.29
N LEU A 202 28.86 -16.19 26.42
CA LEU A 202 28.81 -16.78 25.09
C LEU A 202 29.30 -15.81 23.99
N ASN A 203 30.45 -15.17 24.21
CA ASN A 203 30.98 -14.15 23.30
C ASN A 203 31.67 -14.65 22.02
N THR A 204 31.62 -15.95 21.73
CA THR A 204 32.14 -16.51 20.47
C THR A 204 31.20 -17.58 19.91
N VAL A 205 31.21 -17.75 18.58
CA VAL A 205 30.34 -18.72 17.88
C VAL A 205 30.58 -20.15 18.39
N ASN A 206 31.84 -20.53 18.63
CA ASN A 206 32.18 -21.86 19.16
C ASN A 206 31.61 -22.10 20.57
N LYS A 207 31.65 -21.07 21.45
CA LYS A 207 31.05 -21.17 22.78
C LYS A 207 29.54 -21.34 22.68
N LEU A 208 28.90 -20.54 21.82
CA LEU A 208 27.47 -20.64 21.56
C LEU A 208 27.09 -22.04 21.06
N GLN A 209 27.74 -22.55 20.01
CA GLN A 209 27.49 -23.91 19.49
C GLN A 209 27.66 -24.98 20.56
N THR A 210 28.69 -24.87 21.41
CA THR A 210 28.92 -25.81 22.52
C THR A 210 27.79 -25.76 23.54
N ALA A 211 27.35 -24.56 23.93
CA ALA A 211 26.25 -24.38 24.88
C ALA A 211 24.92 -24.90 24.34
N LEU A 212 24.61 -24.64 23.06
CA LEU A 212 23.40 -25.14 22.40
C LEU A 212 23.36 -26.67 22.40
N LEU A 213 24.47 -27.34 22.05
CA LEU A 213 24.55 -28.80 22.01
C LEU A 213 24.35 -29.41 23.41
N LEU A 214 24.96 -28.83 24.44
CA LEU A 214 24.76 -29.27 25.83
C LEU A 214 23.29 -29.10 26.27
N ALA A 215 22.68 -27.96 25.93
CA ALA A 215 21.30 -27.67 26.26
C ALA A 215 20.33 -28.61 25.53
N GLU A 216 20.54 -28.91 24.25
CA GLU A 216 19.70 -29.83 23.48
C GLU A 216 19.71 -31.25 24.05
N VAL A 217 20.88 -31.76 24.44
CA VAL A 217 21.02 -33.08 25.08
C VAL A 217 20.28 -33.10 26.42
N PHE A 218 20.46 -32.06 27.23
CA PHE A 218 19.79 -31.95 28.53
C PHE A 218 18.27 -31.89 28.40
N VAL A 219 17.75 -31.01 27.53
CA VAL A 219 16.31 -30.82 27.33
C VAL A 219 15.67 -32.07 26.70
N SER A 220 16.41 -32.84 25.91
CA SER A 220 15.94 -34.12 25.38
C SER A 220 15.75 -35.19 26.45
N GLY A 221 16.39 -35.06 27.62
CA GLY A 221 16.28 -35.98 28.75
C GLY A 221 15.13 -35.67 29.71
N ILE A 222 14.45 -34.54 29.57
CA ILE A 222 13.33 -34.13 30.44
C ILE A 222 11.98 -34.23 29.72
N ALA A 223 10.88 -34.27 30.48
CA ALA A 223 9.54 -34.39 29.91
C ALA A 223 9.17 -33.14 29.08
N LYS A 224 8.55 -33.34 27.91
CA LYS A 224 8.21 -32.29 26.94
C LYS A 224 7.48 -31.07 27.53
N ASN A 225 6.53 -31.32 28.43
CA ASN A 225 5.70 -30.27 29.05
C ASN A 225 6.35 -29.63 30.29
N THR A 226 7.63 -29.92 30.57
CA THR A 226 8.34 -29.32 31.71
C THR A 226 8.48 -27.82 31.48
N PRO A 227 8.00 -26.95 32.39
CA PRO A 227 8.13 -25.50 32.26
C PRO A 227 9.60 -25.04 32.35
N PHE A 228 9.97 -24.00 31.61
CA PHE A 228 11.33 -23.44 31.58
C PHE A 228 11.87 -23.12 32.97
N GLN A 229 11.03 -22.58 33.87
CA GLN A 229 11.42 -22.20 35.23
C GLN A 229 12.00 -23.35 36.07
N LYS A 230 11.71 -24.61 35.71
CA LYS A 230 12.24 -25.78 36.43
C LYS A 230 13.69 -26.11 36.09
N PHE A 231 14.22 -25.56 35.00
CA PHE A 231 15.58 -25.82 34.53
C PHE A 231 16.32 -24.55 34.10
N GLU A 232 15.78 -23.39 34.45
CA GLU A 232 16.32 -22.07 34.17
C GLU A 232 17.72 -21.88 34.78
N GLU A 233 17.92 -22.21 36.06
CA GLU A 233 19.23 -22.12 36.73
C GLU A 233 20.33 -22.88 35.95
N ARG A 234 19.97 -24.02 35.36
CA ARG A 234 20.91 -24.83 34.58
C ARG A 234 21.29 -24.18 33.25
N PHE A 235 20.34 -23.46 32.63
CA PHE A 235 20.57 -22.70 31.40
C PHE A 235 21.46 -21.48 31.67
N GLU A 236 21.22 -20.77 32.78
CA GLU A 236 22.02 -19.62 33.21
C GLU A 236 23.49 -20.01 33.42
N GLU A 237 23.77 -21.17 34.01
CA GLU A 237 25.15 -21.72 34.15
C GLU A 237 25.89 -21.86 32.80
N TRP A 238 25.15 -22.06 31.71
CA TRP A 238 25.70 -22.17 30.35
C TRP A 238 25.66 -20.86 29.57
N GLY A 239 25.18 -19.78 30.18
CA GLY A 239 25.05 -18.48 29.52
C GLY A 239 23.81 -18.33 28.64
N LEU A 240 22.83 -19.23 28.78
CA LEU A 240 21.55 -19.18 28.07
C LEU A 240 20.51 -18.51 28.99
N GLU A 241 19.92 -17.43 28.51
CA GLU A 241 18.93 -16.63 29.24
C GLU A 241 17.50 -17.02 28.85
N LYS A 242 16.49 -16.31 29.37
CA LYS A 242 15.08 -16.51 28.99
C LYS A 242 14.84 -16.19 27.51
N GLY A 243 13.76 -16.74 26.94
CA GLY A 243 13.29 -16.41 25.59
C GLY A 243 13.35 -17.57 24.58
N TRP A 244 13.84 -18.75 24.97
CA TRP A 244 13.91 -19.93 24.10
C TRP A 244 12.58 -20.68 23.95
N GLY A 245 11.71 -20.59 24.95
CA GLY A 245 10.46 -21.35 25.01
C GLY A 245 9.88 -21.41 26.43
N ASP A 246 8.57 -21.64 26.51
CA ASP A 246 7.86 -21.84 27.78
C ASP A 246 8.00 -23.25 28.35
N THR A 247 8.22 -24.22 27.47
CA THR A 247 8.29 -25.66 27.75
C THR A 247 9.56 -26.27 27.17
N ALA A 248 10.00 -27.40 27.73
CA ALA A 248 11.13 -28.17 27.23
C ALA A 248 11.02 -28.49 25.72
N GLU A 249 9.84 -28.87 25.22
CA GLU A 249 9.64 -29.12 23.79
C GLU A 249 9.89 -27.86 22.95
N ARG A 250 9.33 -26.72 23.35
CA ARG A 250 9.51 -25.47 22.61
C ARG A 250 10.96 -24.98 22.65
N VAL A 251 11.61 -25.06 23.80
CA VAL A 251 13.02 -24.71 23.98
C VAL A 251 13.89 -25.56 23.06
N LYS A 252 13.68 -26.87 23.07
CA LYS A 252 14.40 -27.80 22.18
C LYS A 252 14.23 -27.42 20.72
N ASP A 253 13.00 -27.14 20.29
CA ASP A 253 12.75 -26.76 18.90
C ASP A 253 13.45 -25.45 18.51
N THR A 254 13.55 -24.47 19.42
CA THR A 254 14.23 -23.19 19.15
C THR A 254 15.74 -23.35 19.13
N LEU A 255 16.31 -24.13 20.06
CA LEU A 255 17.73 -24.50 20.07
C LEU A 255 18.11 -25.18 18.75
N ASN A 256 17.35 -26.21 18.35
CA ASN A 256 17.59 -26.95 17.11
C ASN A 256 17.61 -26.02 15.90
N CYS A 257 16.66 -25.06 15.79
CA CYS A 257 16.66 -24.11 14.69
C CYS A 257 17.94 -23.28 14.62
N LEU A 258 18.45 -22.79 15.76
CA LEU A 258 19.70 -22.03 15.78
C LEU A 258 20.92 -22.91 15.52
N SER A 259 20.97 -24.13 16.07
CA SER A 259 22.04 -25.09 15.83
C SER A 259 22.15 -25.45 14.35
N GLU A 260 21.03 -25.72 13.69
CA GLU A 260 20.98 -25.96 12.24
C GLU A 260 21.50 -24.72 11.47
N VAL A 261 21.07 -23.51 11.83
CA VAL A 261 21.57 -22.28 11.20
C VAL A 261 23.08 -22.12 11.40
N LEU A 262 23.62 -22.40 12.59
CA LEU A 262 25.05 -22.26 12.87
C LEU A 262 25.90 -23.37 12.22
N GLN A 263 25.33 -24.55 11.98
CA GLN A 263 26.02 -25.67 11.33
C GLN A 263 25.97 -25.57 9.80
N ALA A 264 24.79 -25.28 9.25
CA ALA A 264 24.53 -25.17 7.82
C ALA A 264 23.36 -24.20 7.58
N PRO A 265 23.62 -22.89 7.41
CA PRO A 265 22.57 -21.89 7.21
C PRO A 265 21.60 -22.26 6.08
N ASP A 266 20.33 -22.37 6.42
CA ASP A 266 19.26 -22.54 5.45
C ASP A 266 18.12 -21.54 5.68
N PRO A 267 17.36 -21.16 4.63
CA PRO A 267 16.35 -20.11 4.75
C PRO A 267 15.20 -20.49 5.68
N LEU A 268 14.86 -21.79 5.75
CA LEU A 268 13.70 -22.27 6.50
C LEU A 268 13.95 -22.22 8.00
N ASN A 269 15.11 -22.71 8.47
CA ASN A 269 15.46 -22.62 9.89
C ASN A 269 15.78 -21.19 10.30
N LEU A 270 16.34 -20.36 9.42
CA LEU A 270 16.55 -18.94 9.70
C LEU A 270 15.23 -18.21 9.93
N GLU A 271 14.24 -18.39 9.05
CA GLU A 271 12.90 -17.82 9.20
C GLU A 271 12.20 -18.33 10.47
N LYS A 272 12.24 -19.64 10.71
CA LYS A 272 11.68 -20.24 11.94
C LYS A 272 12.35 -19.67 13.19
N PHE A 273 13.66 -19.52 13.20
CA PHE A 273 14.39 -18.97 14.34
C PHE A 273 13.99 -17.53 14.60
N PHE A 274 14.10 -16.64 13.61
CA PHE A 274 13.73 -15.23 13.78
C PHE A 274 12.24 -15.01 14.09
N SER A 275 11.35 -15.90 13.64
CA SER A 275 9.92 -15.85 14.02
C SER A 275 9.68 -16.08 15.53
N ARG A 276 10.66 -16.69 16.21
CA ARG A 276 10.61 -17.05 17.63
C ARG A 276 11.44 -16.14 18.53
N VAL A 277 12.45 -15.45 17.99
CA VAL A 277 13.27 -14.52 18.77
C VAL A 277 12.39 -13.41 19.36
N PRO A 278 12.35 -13.24 20.68
CA PRO A 278 11.54 -12.23 21.32
C PRO A 278 12.22 -10.86 21.25
N ALA A 279 12.05 -10.16 20.11
CA ALA A 279 12.68 -8.87 19.83
C ALA A 279 11.71 -7.68 19.78
N VAL A 280 10.40 -7.92 19.74
CA VAL A 280 9.38 -6.87 19.58
C VAL A 280 8.37 -6.93 20.71
N PHE A 281 8.28 -5.87 21.50
CA PHE A 281 7.35 -5.72 22.62
C PHE A 281 6.59 -4.39 22.57
N ASN A 282 7.30 -3.31 22.23
CA ASN A 282 6.77 -1.96 22.14
C ASN A 282 6.63 -1.56 20.67
N ILE A 283 5.41 -1.35 20.20
CA ILE A 283 5.12 -0.98 18.80
C ILE A 283 4.48 0.40 18.75
N VAL A 284 4.98 1.25 17.85
CA VAL A 284 4.39 2.55 17.54
C VAL A 284 3.84 2.54 16.12
N ILE A 285 2.60 2.98 15.95
CA ILE A 285 1.90 3.02 14.66
C ILE A 285 1.46 4.46 14.41
N PHE A 286 1.96 5.10 13.36
CA PHE A 286 1.58 6.47 13.00
C PHE A 286 0.41 6.48 12.02
N SER A 287 -0.63 7.27 12.33
CA SER A 287 -1.75 7.59 11.44
C SER A 287 -2.29 8.98 11.78
N ILE A 288 -1.72 10.02 11.16
CA ILE A 288 -1.79 11.39 11.69
C ILE A 288 -3.05 12.13 11.23
N HIS A 289 -3.35 12.12 9.93
CA HIS A 289 -4.52 12.80 9.39
C HIS A 289 -5.86 12.16 9.78
N GLY A 290 -6.94 12.88 9.49
CA GLY A 290 -8.31 12.43 9.71
C GLY A 290 -8.73 12.47 11.18
N TYR A 291 -9.95 12.00 11.43
CA TYR A 291 -10.51 11.83 12.76
C TYR A 291 -10.28 10.39 13.23
N PHE A 292 -9.12 10.12 13.82
CA PHE A 292 -8.83 8.76 14.29
C PHE A 292 -9.53 8.50 15.64
N GLY A 293 -10.45 7.53 15.65
CA GLY A 293 -11.23 7.14 16.83
C GLY A 293 -12.02 5.86 16.60
N GLN A 294 -12.66 5.36 17.66
CA GLN A 294 -13.31 4.04 17.66
C GLN A 294 -14.83 4.10 17.44
N ALA A 295 -15.43 5.28 17.56
CA ALA A 295 -16.86 5.53 17.40
C ALA A 295 -17.09 6.92 16.80
N ASP A 296 -18.17 7.07 16.04
CA ASP A 296 -18.66 8.35 15.48
C ASP A 296 -17.67 9.10 14.56
N VAL A 297 -16.64 8.41 14.04
CA VAL A 297 -15.63 9.02 13.15
C VAL A 297 -15.72 8.56 11.69
N LEU A 298 -16.25 7.36 11.42
CA LEU A 298 -16.29 6.82 10.06
C LEU A 298 -17.19 7.68 9.17
N GLY A 299 -16.67 8.08 8.01
CA GLY A 299 -17.37 8.98 7.08
C GLY A 299 -17.05 10.47 7.27
N LEU A 300 -16.36 10.86 8.35
CA LEU A 300 -15.79 12.20 8.46
C LEU A 300 -14.67 12.42 7.42
N PRO A 301 -14.34 13.68 7.09
CA PRO A 301 -13.26 13.99 6.16
C PRO A 301 -11.95 13.26 6.49
N ASP A 302 -11.31 12.72 5.46
CA ASP A 302 -10.09 11.90 5.54
C ASP A 302 -10.16 10.67 6.46
N THR A 303 -11.37 10.24 6.85
CA THR A 303 -11.57 9.14 7.80
C THR A 303 -12.31 7.98 7.14
N GLY A 304 -11.69 6.81 7.07
CA GLY A 304 -12.25 5.67 6.35
C GLY A 304 -11.52 4.35 6.61
N GLY A 305 -11.30 3.57 5.55
CA GLY A 305 -10.75 2.21 5.64
C GLY A 305 -9.40 2.10 6.37
N GLN A 306 -8.56 3.15 6.35
CA GLN A 306 -7.31 3.18 7.11
C GLN A 306 -7.53 3.05 8.63
N VAL A 307 -8.56 3.71 9.18
CA VAL A 307 -8.86 3.62 10.63
C VAL A 307 -9.33 2.22 10.98
N VAL A 308 -10.19 1.63 10.16
CA VAL A 308 -10.67 0.25 10.33
C VAL A 308 -9.52 -0.74 10.26
N TYR A 309 -8.66 -0.60 9.23
CA TYR A 309 -7.47 -1.43 9.04
C TYR A 309 -6.58 -1.41 10.29
N ILE A 310 -6.26 -0.22 10.83
CA ILE A 310 -5.34 -0.10 11.96
C ILE A 310 -5.97 -0.66 13.25
N LEU A 311 -7.26 -0.41 13.50
CA LEU A 311 -7.94 -0.94 14.68
C LEU A 311 -8.08 -2.48 14.65
N ASP A 312 -8.30 -3.08 13.48
CA ASP A 312 -8.28 -4.54 13.29
C ASP A 312 -6.85 -5.08 13.44
N GLN A 313 -5.87 -4.40 12.83
CA GLN A 313 -4.45 -4.77 12.87
C GLN A 313 -3.93 -4.79 14.31
N VAL A 314 -4.19 -3.74 15.11
CA VAL A 314 -3.69 -3.65 16.49
C VAL A 314 -4.23 -4.78 17.35
N ARG A 315 -5.53 -5.11 17.23
CA ARG A 315 -6.13 -6.25 17.94
C ARG A 315 -5.45 -7.57 17.60
N ALA A 316 -5.24 -7.83 16.30
CA ALA A 316 -4.57 -9.05 15.85
C ALA A 316 -3.09 -9.10 16.26
N ILE A 317 -2.38 -7.98 16.19
CA ILE A 317 -0.97 -7.90 16.61
C ILE A 317 -0.85 -8.12 18.12
N GLU A 318 -1.71 -7.50 18.94
CA GLU A 318 -1.64 -7.70 20.40
C GLU A 318 -1.91 -9.15 20.79
N GLU A 319 -2.91 -9.79 20.19
CA GLU A 319 -3.22 -11.20 20.42
C GLU A 319 -2.02 -12.11 20.08
N ASP A 320 -1.42 -11.89 18.90
CA ASP A 320 -0.24 -12.66 18.45
C ASP A 320 0.99 -12.38 19.32
N LEU A 321 1.25 -11.13 19.71
CA LEU A 321 2.35 -10.77 20.60
C LEU A 321 2.21 -11.43 21.97
N LEU A 322 1.02 -11.36 22.59
CA LEU A 322 0.75 -12.00 23.87
C LEU A 322 0.98 -13.52 23.80
N LEU A 323 0.55 -14.15 22.70
CA LEU A 323 0.78 -15.56 22.46
C LEU A 323 2.27 -15.87 22.31
N ARG A 324 3.00 -15.10 21.49
CA ARG A 324 4.44 -15.31 21.25
C ARG A 324 5.27 -15.10 22.50
N ILE A 325 5.04 -14.01 23.23
CA ILE A 325 5.72 -13.71 24.50
C ILE A 325 5.52 -14.87 25.47
N LYS A 326 4.27 -15.34 25.62
CA LYS A 326 3.96 -16.50 26.47
C LYS A 326 4.69 -17.75 25.99
N GLN A 327 4.65 -18.07 24.70
CA GLN A 327 5.31 -19.25 24.12
C GLN A 327 6.83 -19.22 24.27
N GLN A 328 7.44 -18.05 24.44
CA GLN A 328 8.88 -17.91 24.73
C GLN A 328 9.21 -17.91 26.22
N GLY A 329 8.23 -18.19 27.08
CA GLY A 329 8.43 -18.27 28.54
C GLY A 329 8.59 -16.90 29.21
N LEU A 330 8.21 -15.82 28.52
CA LEU A 330 8.31 -14.46 29.03
C LEU A 330 6.98 -14.00 29.64
N SER A 331 7.07 -13.04 30.57
CA SER A 331 5.90 -12.41 31.23
C SER A 331 5.78 -10.92 30.91
N VAL A 332 6.42 -10.49 29.82
CA VAL A 332 6.41 -9.10 29.34
C VAL A 332 5.00 -8.69 28.93
N LYS A 333 4.62 -7.46 29.27
CA LYS A 333 3.38 -6.85 28.78
C LYS A 333 3.75 -6.03 27.55
N PRO A 334 3.34 -6.43 26.32
CA PRO A 334 3.60 -5.63 25.14
C PRO A 334 2.86 -4.30 25.26
N GLN A 335 3.30 -3.26 24.55
CA GLN A 335 2.58 -2.01 24.44
C GLN A 335 2.45 -1.62 22.97
N ILE A 336 1.24 -1.23 22.55
CA ILE A 336 1.02 -0.75 21.18
C ILE A 336 0.41 0.65 21.25
N LEU A 337 1.09 1.62 20.64
CA LEU A 337 0.62 3.00 20.56
C LEU A 337 0.25 3.37 19.13
N VAL A 338 -1.03 3.67 18.92
CA VAL A 338 -1.49 4.31 17.68
C VAL A 338 -1.41 5.82 17.87
N VAL A 339 -0.43 6.44 17.24
CA VAL A 339 -0.11 7.85 17.41
C VAL A 339 -0.76 8.67 16.29
N THR A 340 -1.62 9.60 16.68
CA THR A 340 -2.45 10.40 15.79
C THR A 340 -2.59 11.84 16.30
N ARG A 341 -3.22 12.70 15.50
CA ARG A 341 -3.41 14.10 15.87
C ARG A 341 -4.45 14.28 16.97
N LEU A 342 -4.16 15.11 17.96
CA LEU A 342 -5.15 15.66 18.89
C LEU A 342 -5.88 16.84 18.24
N ILE A 343 -7.21 16.73 18.15
CA ILE A 343 -8.08 17.75 17.56
C ILE A 343 -9.00 18.29 18.67
N PRO A 344 -8.72 19.48 19.24
CA PRO A 344 -9.55 20.07 20.28
C PRO A 344 -11.02 20.25 19.87
N GLU A 345 -11.26 20.75 18.65
CA GLU A 345 -12.61 20.92 18.08
C GLU A 345 -13.05 19.64 17.36
N SER A 346 -13.29 18.60 18.15
CA SER A 346 -13.50 17.21 17.69
C SER A 346 -14.92 16.88 17.21
N GLN A 347 -15.84 17.86 17.16
CA GLN A 347 -17.22 17.70 16.69
C GLN A 347 -17.99 16.57 17.39
N GLY A 348 -17.80 16.41 18.71
CA GLY A 348 -18.48 15.39 19.52
C GLY A 348 -17.77 14.04 19.57
N THR A 349 -16.70 13.85 18.79
CA THR A 349 -15.86 12.65 18.85
C THR A 349 -14.85 12.72 20.00
N LYS A 350 -14.19 11.59 20.29
CA LYS A 350 -13.11 11.49 21.28
C LYS A 350 -11.74 11.94 20.77
N CYS A 351 -11.66 12.55 19.59
CA CYS A 351 -10.37 12.99 19.01
C CYS A 351 -9.66 14.12 19.81
N ASN A 352 -10.32 14.68 20.82
CA ASN A 352 -9.75 15.63 21.78
C ASN A 352 -9.14 14.95 23.02
N LEU A 353 -9.33 13.64 23.21
CA LEU A 353 -8.75 12.89 24.33
C LEU A 353 -7.33 12.45 23.99
N GLU A 354 -6.38 12.86 24.83
CA GLU A 354 -4.96 12.57 24.64
C GLU A 354 -4.64 11.07 24.62
N LEU A 355 -5.26 10.29 25.52
CA LEU A 355 -5.03 8.85 25.61
C LEU A 355 -6.37 8.11 25.64
N GLU A 356 -6.53 7.11 24.79
CA GLU A 356 -7.74 6.30 24.70
C GLU A 356 -7.38 4.81 24.57
N PRO A 357 -7.82 3.93 25.48
CA PRO A 357 -7.64 2.49 25.32
C PRO A 357 -8.38 1.95 24.09
N ILE A 358 -7.73 1.05 23.36
CA ILE A 358 -8.36 0.39 22.21
C ILE A 358 -9.26 -0.75 22.70
N LEU A 359 -10.50 -0.79 22.20
CA LEU A 359 -11.49 -1.80 22.55
C LEU A 359 -11.00 -3.20 22.18
N ASP A 360 -11.36 -4.19 23.00
CA ASP A 360 -10.96 -5.59 22.87
C ASP A 360 -9.43 -5.81 22.90
N THR A 361 -8.68 -4.88 23.50
CA THR A 361 -7.24 -5.00 23.77
C THR A 361 -6.94 -4.78 25.26
N LYS A 362 -5.75 -5.19 25.72
CA LYS A 362 -5.30 -5.06 27.11
C LYS A 362 -4.23 -4.00 27.31
N HIS A 363 -3.41 -3.77 26.30
CA HIS A 363 -2.19 -2.96 26.38
C HIS A 363 -2.01 -2.04 25.17
N SER A 364 -3.06 -1.84 24.38
CA SER A 364 -3.03 -0.99 23.20
C SER A 364 -3.81 0.31 23.41
N HIS A 365 -3.23 1.43 23.01
CA HIS A 365 -3.79 2.76 23.22
C HIS A 365 -3.66 3.64 21.97
N ILE A 366 -4.60 4.55 21.80
CA ILE A 366 -4.48 5.69 20.89
C ILE A 366 -3.85 6.84 21.68
N LEU A 367 -2.71 7.35 21.22
CA LEU A 367 -2.03 8.53 21.76
C LEU A 367 -2.20 9.70 20.79
N ARG A 368 -2.78 10.80 21.28
CA ARG A 368 -3.07 11.98 20.48
C ARG A 368 -2.14 13.13 20.82
N VAL A 369 -1.45 13.65 19.82
CA VAL A 369 -0.50 14.76 19.97
C VAL A 369 -1.01 15.98 19.19
N PRO A 370 -1.08 17.18 19.79
CA PRO A 370 -1.61 18.35 19.10
C PRO A 370 -0.61 18.88 18.08
N PHE A 371 -1.11 19.41 16.96
CA PHE A 371 -0.31 20.32 16.14
C PHE A 371 -0.16 21.66 16.83
N LYS A 372 1.03 22.26 16.69
CA LYS A 372 1.37 23.56 17.24
C LYS A 372 1.82 24.51 16.14
N THR A 373 1.31 25.73 16.20
CA THR A 373 1.77 26.89 15.43
C THR A 373 2.60 27.81 16.31
N GLU A 374 3.09 28.92 15.77
CA GLU A 374 3.71 29.99 16.57
C GLU A 374 2.75 30.56 17.63
N THR A 375 1.44 30.56 17.34
CA THR A 375 0.39 31.11 18.21
C THR A 375 -0.20 30.10 19.21
N GLY A 376 0.30 28.85 19.21
CA GLY A 376 -0.17 27.78 20.10
C GLY A 376 -0.82 26.61 19.36
N VAL A 377 -1.63 25.83 20.08
CA VAL A 377 -2.25 24.59 19.57
C VAL A 377 -3.28 24.87 18.47
N LEU A 378 -3.15 24.16 17.35
CA LEU A 378 -4.09 24.24 16.23
C LEU A 378 -5.35 23.43 16.52
N LYS A 379 -6.46 24.15 16.74
CA LYS A 379 -7.71 23.58 17.26
C LYS A 379 -8.56 22.83 16.23
N ASN A 380 -8.57 23.31 15.00
CA ASN A 380 -9.46 22.83 13.93
C ASN A 380 -8.83 21.68 13.14
N TRP A 381 -9.67 20.82 12.57
CA TRP A 381 -9.23 19.82 11.60
C TRP A 381 -8.51 20.45 10.39
N VAL A 382 -7.57 19.69 9.82
CA VAL A 382 -6.76 20.05 8.65
C VAL A 382 -6.82 18.88 7.69
N SER A 383 -7.01 19.18 6.41
CA SER A 383 -6.96 18.20 5.33
C SER A 383 -5.62 17.48 5.30
N ARG A 384 -5.62 16.20 4.92
CA ARG A 384 -4.39 15.42 4.68
C ARG A 384 -3.47 16.05 3.64
N PHE A 385 -4.01 16.87 2.73
CA PHE A 385 -3.22 17.62 1.75
C PHE A 385 -2.54 18.86 2.33
N ASP A 386 -3.03 19.42 3.43
CA ASP A 386 -2.55 20.69 4.00
C ASP A 386 -1.65 20.47 5.25
N ILE A 387 -1.30 19.21 5.54
CA ILE A 387 -0.75 18.79 6.83
C ILE A 387 0.77 19.01 6.96
N TYR A 388 1.48 19.07 5.83
CA TYR A 388 2.94 19.01 5.74
C TYR A 388 3.70 20.03 6.60
N PRO A 389 3.25 21.31 6.74
CA PRO A 389 3.95 22.29 7.57
C PRO A 389 4.05 21.92 9.05
N TYR A 390 3.24 20.97 9.53
CA TYR A 390 3.18 20.60 10.95
C TYR A 390 3.97 19.33 11.29
N LEU A 391 4.36 18.53 10.29
CA LEU A 391 4.80 17.15 10.52
C LEU A 391 6.15 17.03 11.22
N GLU A 392 7.12 17.91 10.91
CA GLU A 392 8.45 17.85 11.53
C GLU A 392 8.36 18.13 13.04
N ARG A 393 7.75 19.25 13.42
CA ARG A 393 7.52 19.59 14.83
C ARG A 393 6.64 18.55 15.54
N TYR A 394 5.64 18.02 14.85
CA TYR A 394 4.82 16.94 15.39
C TYR A 394 5.64 15.68 15.68
N ALA A 395 6.60 15.32 14.82
CA ALA A 395 7.47 14.18 15.05
C ALA A 395 8.31 14.35 16.32
N GLU A 396 8.78 15.57 16.60
CA GLU A 396 9.50 15.90 17.84
C GLU A 396 8.59 15.79 19.07
N ASP A 397 7.45 16.48 19.07
CA ASP A 397 6.49 16.48 20.16
C ASP A 397 5.95 15.06 20.45
N ALA A 398 5.71 14.27 19.40
CA ALA A 398 5.27 12.89 19.52
C ALA A 398 6.37 11.97 20.08
N CYS A 399 7.63 12.17 19.65
CA CYS A 399 8.76 11.39 20.15
C CYS A 399 8.88 11.50 21.68
N GLU A 400 8.77 12.70 22.23
CA GLU A 400 8.86 12.92 23.67
C GLU A 400 7.74 12.18 24.43
N LYS A 401 6.49 12.31 23.98
CA LYS A 401 5.33 11.65 24.61
C LYS A 401 5.38 10.12 24.50
N ILE A 402 5.85 9.60 23.38
CA ILE A 402 5.99 8.15 23.16
C ILE A 402 7.03 7.57 24.11
N LEU A 403 8.20 8.20 24.21
CA LEU A 403 9.27 7.72 25.10
C LEU A 403 8.85 7.76 26.57
N ASP A 404 8.11 8.81 26.97
CA ASP A 404 7.52 8.92 28.31
C ASP A 404 6.50 7.80 28.58
N HIS A 405 5.57 7.55 27.64
CA HIS A 405 4.55 6.52 27.80
C HIS A 405 5.10 5.09 27.81
N LEU A 406 6.05 4.78 26.91
CA LEU A 406 6.65 3.45 26.80
C LEU A 406 7.68 3.16 27.92
N GLU A 407 8.11 4.21 28.64
CA GLU A 407 9.25 4.17 29.57
C GLU A 407 10.52 3.64 28.89
N GLY A 408 10.70 3.95 27.61
CA GLY A 408 11.74 3.36 26.77
C GLY A 408 11.53 3.60 25.29
N LYS A 409 12.41 3.03 24.45
CA LYS A 409 12.29 3.10 23.00
C LYS A 409 11.24 2.10 22.49
N PRO A 410 10.57 2.40 21.37
CA PRO A 410 9.84 1.38 20.63
C PRO A 410 10.82 0.38 20.00
N ASP A 411 10.38 -0.85 19.82
CA ASP A 411 11.13 -1.90 19.10
C ASP A 411 10.79 -1.90 17.60
N LEU A 412 9.61 -1.38 17.26
CA LEU A 412 9.12 -1.28 15.88
C LEU A 412 8.28 -0.01 15.69
N ILE A 413 8.52 0.69 14.59
CA ILE A 413 7.72 1.85 14.15
C ILE A 413 7.07 1.53 12.81
N ILE A 414 5.75 1.73 12.70
CA ILE A 414 4.99 1.51 11.47
C ILE A 414 4.34 2.83 11.04
N GLY A 415 4.73 3.34 9.87
CA GLY A 415 4.06 4.46 9.22
C GLY A 415 2.82 4.01 8.43
N ASN A 416 1.77 4.82 8.42
CA ASN A 416 0.59 4.63 7.59
C ASN A 416 0.29 5.91 6.80
N TYR A 417 0.11 5.76 5.48
CA TYR A 417 -0.08 6.86 4.52
C TYR A 417 1.10 7.84 4.50
N THR A 418 1.09 8.80 3.58
CA THR A 418 2.25 9.69 3.33
C THR A 418 2.72 10.44 4.58
N ASP A 419 1.80 11.02 5.34
CA ASP A 419 2.10 11.81 6.54
C ASP A 419 2.63 10.94 7.70
N GLY A 420 1.97 9.81 7.99
CA GLY A 420 2.41 8.86 8.99
C GLY A 420 3.74 8.19 8.61
N ASN A 421 3.95 7.91 7.32
CA ASN A 421 5.20 7.36 6.80
C ASN A 421 6.36 8.35 6.95
N LEU A 422 6.16 9.63 6.67
CA LEU A 422 7.20 10.65 6.85
C LEU A 422 7.59 10.78 8.33
N VAL A 423 6.61 10.90 9.23
CA VAL A 423 6.90 11.02 10.67
C VAL A 423 7.54 9.74 11.24
N ALA A 424 7.10 8.56 10.77
CA ALA A 424 7.74 7.31 11.09
C ALA A 424 9.22 7.30 10.66
N SER A 425 9.55 7.80 9.47
CA SER A 425 10.94 7.88 8.99
C SER A 425 11.79 8.84 9.81
N LEU A 426 11.27 10.02 10.14
CA LEU A 426 11.98 10.98 11.00
C LEU A 426 12.28 10.37 12.38
N MET A 427 11.29 9.69 12.98
CA MET A 427 11.45 9.10 14.31
C MET A 427 12.35 7.87 14.32
N ALA A 428 12.15 6.95 13.37
CA ALA A 428 12.97 5.75 13.23
C ALA A 428 14.44 6.10 13.03
N SER A 429 14.73 7.07 12.15
CA SER A 429 16.09 7.57 11.94
C SER A 429 16.68 8.21 13.20
N LYS A 430 15.89 8.97 13.97
CA LYS A 430 16.35 9.62 15.20
C LYS A 430 16.66 8.61 16.31
N LEU A 431 15.86 7.55 16.43
CA LEU A 431 15.94 6.59 17.53
C LEU A 431 16.80 5.35 17.20
N GLY A 432 17.06 5.09 15.91
CA GLY A 432 17.75 3.91 15.41
C GLY A 432 16.87 2.65 15.50
N ILE A 433 15.59 2.76 15.16
CA ILE A 433 14.57 1.70 15.32
C ILE A 433 14.11 1.19 13.96
N THR A 434 13.79 -0.10 13.88
CA THR A 434 13.26 -0.72 12.66
C THR A 434 11.96 -0.05 12.21
N GLN A 435 11.89 0.29 10.92
CA GLN A 435 10.76 0.97 10.30
C GLN A 435 10.02 0.11 9.28
N GLY A 436 8.73 -0.08 9.50
CA GLY A 436 7.76 -0.52 8.50
C GLY A 436 6.97 0.65 7.91
N THR A 437 6.55 0.55 6.64
CA THR A 437 5.59 1.49 6.04
C THR A 437 4.45 0.77 5.35
N ILE A 438 3.26 1.37 5.41
CA ILE A 438 2.06 0.95 4.68
C ILE A 438 1.53 2.18 3.95
N ALA A 439 1.57 2.20 2.62
CA ALA A 439 1.12 3.37 1.87
C ALA A 439 -0.38 3.61 1.99
N HIS A 440 -1.20 2.55 2.00
CA HIS A 440 -2.68 2.59 1.86
C HIS A 440 -3.13 3.14 0.49
N ALA A 441 -2.56 4.26 0.07
CA ALA A 441 -2.73 4.83 -1.25
C ALA A 441 -1.55 5.71 -1.64
N LEU A 442 -1.21 5.71 -2.94
CA LEU A 442 -0.27 6.67 -3.52
C LEU A 442 -1.00 7.58 -4.50
N GLU A 443 -1.16 8.85 -4.12
CA GLU A 443 -2.03 9.80 -4.82
C GLU A 443 -1.54 10.09 -6.25
N LYS A 444 -0.24 9.97 -6.54
CA LYS A 444 0.32 10.14 -7.90
C LYS A 444 -0.35 9.25 -8.95
N THR A 445 -0.84 8.08 -8.56
CA THR A 445 -1.58 7.22 -9.49
C THR A 445 -3.03 7.65 -9.64
N LYS A 446 -3.67 8.08 -8.56
CA LYS A 446 -5.10 8.44 -8.52
C LYS A 446 -5.42 9.71 -9.31
N TYR A 447 -4.47 10.65 -9.36
CA TYR A 447 -4.59 11.88 -10.13
C TYR A 447 -3.72 11.77 -11.39
N GLU A 448 -4.37 11.56 -12.54
CA GLU A 448 -3.65 11.37 -13.81
C GLU A 448 -2.78 12.60 -14.14
N ASP A 449 -1.54 12.33 -14.55
CA ASP A 449 -0.54 13.36 -14.89
C ASP A 449 -0.26 14.37 -13.75
N SER A 450 -0.57 14.02 -12.49
CA SER A 450 -0.39 14.94 -11.35
C SER A 450 1.06 15.28 -11.06
N ASP A 451 2.00 14.45 -11.52
CA ASP A 451 3.43 14.72 -11.47
C ASP A 451 3.81 15.82 -12.48
N ILE A 452 3.51 15.64 -13.76
CA ILE A 452 3.92 16.58 -14.80
C ILE A 452 3.14 17.91 -14.73
N LYS A 453 1.88 17.87 -14.25
CA LYS A 453 1.00 19.05 -14.05
C LYS A 453 0.96 19.53 -12.59
N TRP A 454 1.91 19.12 -11.76
CA TRP A 454 1.86 19.37 -10.32
C TRP A 454 1.64 20.85 -9.98
N LYS A 455 2.26 21.80 -10.71
CA LYS A 455 2.13 23.25 -10.48
C LYS A 455 0.68 23.75 -10.51
N GLU A 456 -0.15 23.18 -11.38
CA GLU A 456 -1.57 23.53 -11.51
C GLU A 456 -2.40 22.99 -10.33
N LEU A 457 -1.95 21.87 -9.75
CA LEU A 457 -2.62 21.14 -8.68
C LEU A 457 -2.11 21.52 -7.29
N ASP A 458 -0.92 22.12 -7.20
CA ASP A 458 -0.18 22.31 -5.95
C ASP A 458 -0.90 23.26 -4.99
N GLN A 459 -1.57 24.31 -5.51
CA GLN A 459 -2.37 25.22 -4.68
C GLN A 459 -3.54 24.54 -3.96
N LYS A 460 -3.98 23.37 -4.45
CA LYS A 460 -5.12 22.63 -3.91
C LYS A 460 -4.71 21.36 -3.16
N TYR A 461 -3.73 20.64 -3.66
CA TYR A 461 -3.40 19.29 -3.18
C TYR A 461 -1.97 19.19 -2.59
N HIS A 462 -1.13 20.21 -2.78
CA HIS A 462 0.26 20.21 -2.30
C HIS A 462 1.05 18.93 -2.66
N PHE A 463 0.89 18.48 -3.90
CA PHE A 463 1.52 17.26 -4.39
C PHE A 463 3.05 17.33 -4.42
N SER A 464 3.63 18.53 -4.51
CA SER A 464 5.08 18.69 -4.34
C SER A 464 5.56 18.15 -2.99
N CYS A 465 4.90 18.54 -1.90
CA CYS A 465 5.17 18.02 -0.56
C CYS A 465 4.86 16.52 -0.45
N GLN A 466 3.71 16.09 -0.95
CA GLN A 466 3.27 14.70 -0.84
C GLN A 466 4.23 13.73 -1.53
N PHE A 467 4.56 13.97 -2.79
CA PHE A 467 5.42 13.06 -3.54
C PHE A 467 6.85 13.07 -2.99
N THR A 468 7.32 14.21 -2.47
CA THR A 468 8.62 14.27 -1.78
C THR A 468 8.61 13.41 -0.51
N ALA A 469 7.57 13.52 0.31
CA ALA A 469 7.39 12.72 1.53
C ALA A 469 7.27 11.22 1.24
N ASP A 470 6.52 10.84 0.21
CA ASP A 470 6.42 9.46 -0.29
C ASP A 470 7.81 8.92 -0.66
N MET A 471 8.59 9.68 -1.43
CA MET A 471 9.92 9.26 -1.88
C MET A 471 10.93 9.11 -0.73
N ILE A 472 10.88 10.00 0.26
CA ILE A 472 11.68 9.87 1.49
C ILE A 472 11.30 8.57 2.20
N ALA A 473 10.02 8.38 2.51
CA ALA A 473 9.61 7.27 3.35
C ALA A 473 9.75 5.90 2.68
N MET A 474 9.51 5.80 1.36
CA MET A 474 9.74 4.58 0.59
C MET A 474 11.19 4.10 0.68
N ASN A 475 12.14 5.04 0.60
CA ASN A 475 13.56 4.71 0.60
C ASN A 475 14.13 4.54 2.01
N SER A 476 13.61 5.26 3.00
CA SER A 476 13.99 5.12 4.42
C SER A 476 13.47 3.85 5.09
N ALA A 477 12.37 3.26 4.62
CA ALA A 477 11.79 2.08 5.25
C ALA A 477 12.71 0.83 5.16
N ASP A 478 12.79 0.08 6.27
CA ASP A 478 13.44 -1.24 6.31
C ASP A 478 12.58 -2.30 5.59
N PHE A 479 11.26 -2.21 5.75
CA PHE A 479 10.30 -3.01 5.00
C PHE A 479 9.02 -2.23 4.65
N ILE A 480 8.39 -2.64 3.56
CA ILE A 480 7.15 -2.06 3.04
C ILE A 480 6.12 -3.19 2.98
N ILE A 481 4.98 -2.97 3.65
CA ILE A 481 3.83 -3.87 3.58
C ILE A 481 2.84 -3.32 2.57
N THR A 482 2.42 -4.19 1.66
CA THR A 482 1.37 -3.90 0.67
C THR A 482 0.25 -4.92 0.78
N SER A 483 -0.96 -4.53 0.40
CA SER A 483 -2.11 -5.43 0.46
C SER A 483 -2.13 -6.41 -0.71
N THR A 484 -1.55 -6.02 -1.85
CA THR A 484 -1.65 -6.79 -3.11
C THR A 484 -0.41 -6.62 -3.98
N TYR A 485 -0.16 -7.60 -4.86
CA TYR A 485 0.86 -7.48 -5.91
C TYR A 485 0.62 -6.28 -6.84
N GLN A 486 -0.64 -6.00 -7.15
CA GLN A 486 -1.06 -4.88 -8.01
C GLN A 486 -0.60 -3.52 -7.44
N GLU A 487 -0.57 -3.38 -6.13
CA GLU A 487 -0.07 -2.17 -5.46
C GLU A 487 1.41 -1.94 -5.75
N ILE A 488 2.23 -2.99 -5.80
CA ILE A 488 3.66 -2.90 -6.06
C ILE A 488 3.93 -2.73 -7.57
N ALA A 489 3.62 -3.77 -8.36
CA ALA A 489 4.03 -3.90 -9.75
C ALA A 489 2.85 -4.08 -10.72
N GLY A 490 1.63 -3.83 -10.25
CA GLY A 490 0.47 -3.76 -11.12
C GLY A 490 0.13 -5.09 -11.78
N SER A 491 -0.21 -5.01 -13.05
CA SER A 491 -0.55 -6.15 -13.89
C SER A 491 0.42 -6.23 -15.06
N LYS A 492 0.18 -7.16 -15.99
CA LYS A 492 0.96 -7.20 -17.24
C LYS A 492 0.84 -5.91 -18.03
N ASP A 493 -0.36 -5.31 -18.07
CA ASP A 493 -0.67 -4.23 -18.99
C ASP A 493 -0.61 -2.84 -18.34
N ARG A 494 -0.75 -2.77 -17.01
CA ARG A 494 -0.74 -1.52 -16.25
C ARG A 494 0.30 -1.54 -15.13
N PRO A 495 1.08 -0.46 -14.94
CA PRO A 495 2.06 -0.37 -13.88
C PRO A 495 1.41 -0.35 -12.50
N GLY A 496 2.18 -0.79 -11.50
CA GLY A 496 1.79 -0.72 -10.10
C GLY A 496 1.85 0.70 -9.53
N GLN A 497 1.33 0.87 -8.32
CA GLN A 497 1.38 2.17 -7.65
C GLN A 497 2.82 2.55 -7.31
N TYR A 498 3.54 1.68 -6.60
CA TYR A 498 4.96 1.89 -6.31
C TYR A 498 5.80 1.92 -7.58
N GLU A 499 5.54 1.03 -8.54
CA GLU A 499 6.25 1.04 -9.83
C GLU A 499 6.15 2.38 -10.56
N SER A 500 5.01 3.07 -10.48
CA SER A 500 4.86 4.39 -11.11
C SER A 500 5.76 5.47 -10.48
N HIS A 501 6.35 5.22 -9.31
CA HIS A 501 7.32 6.08 -8.64
C HIS A 501 8.77 5.69 -8.97
N TYR A 502 8.99 4.71 -9.87
CA TYR A 502 10.33 4.35 -10.32
C TYR A 502 10.99 5.48 -11.10
N ALA A 503 10.30 6.07 -12.08
CA ALA A 503 10.82 7.20 -12.84
C ALA A 503 9.70 8.20 -13.13
N PHE A 504 9.84 9.43 -12.63
CA PHE A 504 8.89 10.51 -12.85
C PHE A 504 9.54 11.88 -12.63
N THR A 505 8.86 12.96 -13.01
CA THR A 505 9.39 14.31 -12.91
C THR A 505 8.33 15.30 -12.44
N LEU A 506 8.78 16.25 -11.63
CA LEU A 506 8.05 17.45 -11.22
C LEU A 506 8.75 18.63 -11.89
N PRO A 507 8.30 19.06 -13.10
CA PRO A 507 9.03 20.06 -13.88
C PRO A 507 9.32 21.32 -13.07
N GLY A 508 10.59 21.72 -13.04
CA GLY A 508 11.06 22.88 -12.29
C GLY A 508 11.24 22.68 -10.78
N LEU A 509 11.09 21.45 -10.28
CA LEU A 509 11.41 21.08 -8.90
C LEU A 509 12.48 19.99 -8.86
N SER A 510 12.17 18.78 -9.35
CA SER A 510 13.10 17.65 -9.34
C SER A 510 12.69 16.55 -10.33
N ARG A 511 13.67 15.72 -10.70
CA ARG A 511 13.51 14.54 -11.56
C ARG A 511 13.97 13.29 -10.83
N PHE A 512 13.04 12.37 -10.58
CA PHE A 512 13.37 11.06 -10.01
C PHE A 512 13.69 10.10 -11.16
N VAL A 513 14.98 9.86 -11.42
CA VAL A 513 15.44 9.01 -12.53
C VAL A 513 15.48 7.53 -12.14
N ALA A 514 15.65 7.27 -10.83
CA ALA A 514 15.46 5.97 -10.19
C ALA A 514 14.95 6.22 -8.77
N GLY A 515 13.64 6.17 -8.58
CA GLY A 515 12.95 6.49 -7.34
C GLY A 515 12.82 5.29 -6.40
N ILE A 516 12.09 4.26 -6.82
CA ILE A 516 11.88 3.02 -6.04
C ILE A 516 11.93 1.79 -6.94
N ASN A 517 12.74 0.81 -6.56
CA ASN A 517 12.86 -0.46 -7.28
C ASN A 517 11.85 -1.48 -6.72
N VAL A 518 10.86 -1.88 -7.52
CA VAL A 518 9.83 -2.87 -7.11
C VAL A 518 10.39 -4.27 -6.85
N PHE A 519 11.61 -4.55 -7.29
CA PHE A 519 12.32 -5.79 -6.98
C PHE A 519 13.08 -5.74 -5.65
N ASN A 520 13.06 -4.62 -4.93
CA ASN A 520 13.75 -4.52 -3.66
C ASN A 520 13.12 -5.49 -2.63
N PRO A 521 13.92 -6.30 -1.92
CA PRO A 521 13.42 -7.27 -0.93
C PRO A 521 12.75 -6.64 0.29
N LYS A 522 12.70 -5.31 0.40
CA LYS A 522 11.89 -4.62 1.42
C LYS A 522 10.38 -4.80 1.19
N PHE A 523 9.93 -5.05 -0.05
CA PHE A 523 8.51 -5.23 -0.37
C PHE A 523 7.98 -6.60 0.07
N ASN A 524 6.92 -6.58 0.86
CA ASN A 524 6.22 -7.76 1.35
C ASN A 524 4.70 -7.60 1.19
N ILE A 525 4.02 -8.63 0.70
CA ILE A 525 2.57 -8.66 0.58
C ILE A 525 1.99 -9.31 1.83
N ALA A 526 1.22 -8.55 2.61
CA ALA A 526 0.43 -9.04 3.72
C ALA A 526 -1.01 -8.56 3.54
N SER A 527 -1.84 -9.38 2.89
CA SER A 527 -3.20 -9.00 2.56
C SER A 527 -4.06 -8.90 3.84
N PRO A 528 -4.80 -7.79 4.03
CA PRO A 528 -5.71 -7.67 5.17
C PRO A 528 -6.96 -8.52 4.96
N GLY A 529 -7.79 -8.60 6.00
CA GLY A 529 -9.08 -9.29 5.97
C GLY A 529 -10.19 -8.46 6.63
N ALA A 530 -11.41 -8.96 6.53
CA ALA A 530 -12.55 -8.44 7.28
C ALA A 530 -12.72 -9.20 8.60
N ASP A 531 -13.14 -8.52 9.65
CA ASP A 531 -13.52 -9.15 10.92
C ASP A 531 -14.63 -10.19 10.68
N GLN A 532 -14.29 -11.47 10.81
CA GLN A 532 -15.19 -12.59 10.54
C GLN A 532 -16.31 -12.73 11.60
N SER A 533 -16.20 -12.03 12.73
CA SER A 533 -17.30 -11.92 13.69
C SER A 533 -18.40 -10.98 13.21
N VAL A 534 -18.04 -10.02 12.35
CA VAL A 534 -18.95 -9.00 11.78
C VAL A 534 -19.42 -9.43 10.38
N TYR A 535 -18.47 -9.75 9.50
CA TYR A 535 -18.72 -10.10 8.10
C TYR A 535 -18.59 -11.61 7.89
N PHE A 536 -19.74 -12.27 7.75
CA PHE A 536 -19.84 -13.72 7.54
C PHE A 536 -20.89 -14.05 6.48
N PRO A 537 -20.85 -15.27 5.89
CA PRO A 537 -21.78 -15.68 4.84
C PRO A 537 -23.26 -15.55 5.24
N HIS A 538 -24.08 -14.99 4.35
CA HIS A 538 -25.53 -14.78 4.59
C HIS A 538 -26.30 -16.09 4.86
N THR A 539 -25.74 -17.23 4.45
CA THR A 539 -26.28 -18.58 4.64
C THR A 539 -26.23 -19.05 6.09
N GLN A 540 -25.42 -18.44 6.96
CA GLN A 540 -25.34 -18.76 8.39
C GLN A 540 -26.51 -18.15 9.17
N LYS A 541 -27.73 -18.68 8.96
CA LYS A 541 -28.99 -18.15 9.51
C LYS A 541 -28.99 -17.94 11.03
N GLN A 542 -28.31 -18.82 11.77
CA GLN A 542 -28.20 -18.78 13.24
C GLN A 542 -27.44 -17.55 13.76
N LYS A 543 -26.55 -16.96 12.96
CA LYS A 543 -25.74 -15.78 13.34
C LYS A 543 -26.35 -14.45 12.87
N ARG A 544 -27.48 -14.48 12.16
CA ARG A 544 -28.09 -13.29 11.55
C ARG A 544 -28.55 -12.30 12.61
N LEU A 545 -28.32 -11.02 12.36
CA LEU A 545 -28.69 -9.94 13.28
C LEU A 545 -30.10 -9.45 12.96
N THR A 546 -31.09 -10.32 13.18
CA THR A 546 -32.50 -10.09 12.77
C THR A 546 -33.12 -8.86 13.41
N ASN A 547 -32.60 -8.40 14.55
CA ASN A 547 -33.04 -7.17 15.21
C ASN A 547 -32.84 -5.92 14.34
N PHE A 548 -31.93 -5.95 13.35
CA PHE A 548 -31.74 -4.85 12.40
C PHE A 548 -32.67 -4.91 11.19
N HIS A 549 -33.41 -6.01 10.97
CA HIS A 549 -34.25 -6.17 9.78
C HIS A 549 -35.29 -5.05 9.62
N PRO A 550 -36.04 -4.64 10.66
CA PRO A 550 -37.00 -3.54 10.51
C PRO A 550 -36.35 -2.23 10.07
N ALA A 551 -35.16 -1.92 10.62
CA ALA A 551 -34.43 -0.71 10.25
C ALA A 551 -33.87 -0.79 8.82
N ILE A 552 -33.40 -1.97 8.39
CA ILE A 552 -32.90 -2.19 7.03
C ILE A 552 -34.05 -2.15 6.01
N GLU A 553 -35.22 -2.70 6.35
CA GLU A 553 -36.41 -2.65 5.49
C GLU A 553 -36.90 -1.21 5.31
N GLU A 554 -36.91 -0.40 6.36
CA GLU A 554 -37.18 1.05 6.26
C GLU A 554 -36.15 1.72 5.33
N LEU A 555 -34.87 1.49 5.60
CA LEU A 555 -33.76 2.10 4.85
C LEU A 555 -33.84 1.80 3.34
N LEU A 556 -34.20 0.56 2.98
CA LEU A 556 -34.24 0.11 1.58
C LEU A 556 -35.58 0.42 0.87
N TYR A 557 -36.70 0.22 1.56
CA TYR A 557 -38.02 0.11 0.91
C TYR A 557 -39.04 1.17 1.34
N SER A 558 -38.71 2.04 2.30
CA SER A 558 -39.56 3.18 2.64
C SER A 558 -39.77 4.08 1.42
N GLN A 559 -41.00 4.61 1.29
CA GLN A 559 -41.34 5.61 0.26
C GLN A 559 -41.10 7.04 0.72
N VAL A 560 -40.77 7.24 1.99
CA VAL A 560 -40.43 8.56 2.53
C VAL A 560 -39.05 8.95 2.02
N GLU A 561 -38.91 10.20 1.59
CA GLU A 561 -37.60 10.82 1.35
C GLU A 561 -37.28 11.69 2.58
N ASN A 562 -36.06 11.58 3.10
CA ASN A 562 -35.62 12.31 4.29
C ASN A 562 -34.11 12.55 4.24
N ASP A 563 -33.55 12.98 5.37
CA ASP A 563 -32.11 13.25 5.51
C ASP A 563 -31.23 11.98 5.49
N GLU A 564 -31.81 10.79 5.55
CA GLU A 564 -31.10 9.50 5.50
C GLU A 564 -31.18 8.85 4.12
N HIS A 565 -32.24 9.11 3.33
CA HIS A 565 -32.41 8.49 2.02
C HIS A 565 -33.26 9.30 1.03
N ILE A 566 -32.87 9.21 -0.25
CA ILE A 566 -33.54 9.82 -1.41
C ILE A 566 -33.92 8.74 -2.43
N GLY A 567 -35.06 8.93 -3.11
CA GLY A 567 -35.61 7.95 -4.03
C GLY A 567 -36.34 6.82 -3.30
N TYR A 568 -36.87 5.86 -4.03
CA TYR A 568 -37.57 4.69 -3.48
C TYR A 568 -37.58 3.56 -4.50
N LEU A 569 -37.85 2.34 -4.04
CA LEU A 569 -37.92 1.15 -4.87
C LEU A 569 -39.38 0.73 -5.03
N THR A 570 -39.91 0.78 -6.26
CA THR A 570 -41.31 0.40 -6.53
C THR A 570 -41.52 -1.11 -6.43
N ASP A 571 -40.55 -1.90 -6.91
CA ASP A 571 -40.59 -3.36 -6.86
C ASP A 571 -39.50 -3.88 -5.91
N SER A 572 -39.91 -4.26 -4.69
CA SER A 572 -39.02 -4.78 -3.66
C SER A 572 -38.53 -6.21 -3.94
N LYS A 573 -39.10 -6.91 -4.94
CA LYS A 573 -38.70 -8.28 -5.30
C LYS A 573 -37.53 -8.32 -6.28
N LYS A 574 -37.21 -7.21 -6.93
CA LYS A 574 -36.06 -7.16 -7.84
C LYS A 574 -34.75 -7.32 -7.06
N PRO A 575 -33.76 -8.01 -7.65
CA PRO A 575 -32.40 -7.99 -7.14
C PRO A 575 -31.88 -6.56 -7.00
N ILE A 576 -31.02 -6.36 -6.01
CA ILE A 576 -30.38 -5.07 -5.77
C ILE A 576 -28.94 -5.08 -6.29
N ILE A 577 -28.61 -4.11 -7.12
CA ILE A 577 -27.23 -3.71 -7.38
C ILE A 577 -26.85 -2.76 -6.25
N PHE A 578 -25.89 -3.17 -5.43
CA PHE A 578 -25.49 -2.46 -4.23
C PHE A 578 -24.07 -1.89 -4.37
N SER A 579 -23.86 -0.65 -3.93
CA SER A 579 -22.53 -0.07 -3.78
C SER A 579 -22.49 0.76 -2.50
N MET A 580 -21.39 0.69 -1.77
CA MET A 580 -21.17 1.45 -0.54
C MET A 580 -19.75 1.99 -0.53
N ALA A 581 -19.61 3.31 -0.55
CA ALA A 581 -18.32 3.99 -0.57
C ALA A 581 -18.46 5.45 -0.11
N ARG A 582 -17.32 6.13 0.12
CA ARG A 582 -17.33 7.60 0.20
C ARG A 582 -17.77 8.19 -1.14
N LEU A 583 -18.31 9.40 -1.11
CA LEU A 583 -18.71 10.12 -2.31
C LEU A 583 -17.60 11.08 -2.72
N ASP A 584 -16.66 10.59 -3.52
CA ASP A 584 -15.56 11.37 -4.11
C ASP A 584 -15.38 11.00 -5.60
N THR A 585 -14.58 11.81 -6.30
CA THR A 585 -14.38 11.67 -7.75
C THR A 585 -13.73 10.33 -8.14
N VAL A 586 -12.89 9.78 -7.27
CA VAL A 586 -12.17 8.52 -7.50
C VAL A 586 -13.08 7.31 -7.29
N LYS A 587 -14.00 7.38 -6.32
CA LYS A 587 -15.00 6.31 -6.06
C LYS A 587 -16.03 6.20 -7.18
N ASN A 588 -16.30 7.30 -7.90
CA ASN A 588 -17.07 7.32 -9.15
C ASN A 588 -18.51 6.76 -9.03
N ILE A 589 -19.16 6.95 -7.88
CA ILE A 589 -20.55 6.54 -7.65
C ILE A 589 -21.52 7.27 -8.61
N SER A 590 -21.22 8.52 -8.96
CA SER A 590 -21.97 9.24 -9.99
C SER A 590 -21.87 8.59 -11.37
N GLY A 591 -20.70 8.03 -11.73
CA GLY A 591 -20.52 7.26 -12.95
C GLY A 591 -21.37 5.99 -12.97
N LEU A 592 -21.40 5.22 -11.88
CA LEU A 592 -22.30 4.06 -11.73
C LEU A 592 -23.77 4.45 -11.93
N THR A 593 -24.19 5.55 -11.30
CA THR A 593 -25.56 6.07 -11.41
C THR A 593 -25.89 6.46 -12.84
N GLU A 594 -24.96 7.09 -13.56
CA GLU A 594 -25.12 7.42 -14.97
C GLU A 594 -25.23 6.18 -15.86
N TRP A 595 -24.36 5.18 -15.68
CA TRP A 595 -24.38 3.94 -16.46
C TRP A 595 -25.68 3.16 -16.25
N TYR A 596 -26.14 3.06 -15.01
CA TYR A 596 -27.43 2.47 -14.67
C TYR A 596 -28.58 3.24 -15.34
N GLY A 597 -28.59 4.58 -15.23
CA GLY A 597 -29.64 5.43 -15.82
C GLY A 597 -29.77 5.29 -17.34
N LYS A 598 -28.63 5.15 -18.05
CA LYS A 598 -28.58 4.94 -19.51
C LYS A 598 -29.03 3.55 -19.95
N ASN A 599 -28.85 2.52 -19.11
CA ASN A 599 -29.08 1.12 -19.50
C ASN A 599 -30.50 0.64 -19.12
N LYS A 600 -31.44 0.76 -20.06
CA LYS A 600 -32.84 0.34 -19.85
C LYS A 600 -32.98 -1.13 -19.42
N ARG A 601 -32.23 -2.04 -20.06
CA ARG A 601 -32.27 -3.47 -19.72
C ARG A 601 -31.86 -3.71 -18.27
N LEU A 602 -30.84 -3.01 -17.79
CA LEU A 602 -30.37 -3.15 -16.40
C LEU A 602 -31.42 -2.65 -15.41
N ARG A 603 -32.08 -1.52 -15.70
CA ARG A 603 -33.18 -0.94 -14.89
C ARG A 603 -34.42 -1.84 -14.83
N GLU A 604 -34.70 -2.57 -15.90
CA GLU A 604 -35.78 -3.56 -15.92
C GLU A 604 -35.47 -4.74 -15.00
N LEU A 605 -34.22 -5.21 -14.99
CA LEU A 605 -33.80 -6.41 -14.27
C LEU A 605 -33.55 -6.20 -12.77
N ALA A 606 -33.04 -5.04 -12.36
CA ALA A 606 -32.58 -4.81 -10.99
C ALA A 606 -32.77 -3.36 -10.52
N ASN A 607 -32.88 -3.18 -9.21
CA ASN A 607 -32.84 -1.87 -8.55
C ASN A 607 -31.39 -1.46 -8.28
N LEU A 608 -31.11 -0.16 -8.24
CA LEU A 608 -29.81 0.37 -7.80
C LEU A 608 -29.93 1.00 -6.41
N VAL A 609 -29.11 0.53 -5.47
CA VAL A 609 -28.98 1.09 -4.13
C VAL A 609 -27.54 1.53 -3.92
N VAL A 610 -27.34 2.81 -3.62
CA VAL A 610 -26.01 3.38 -3.32
C VAL A 610 -26.01 3.98 -1.93
N VAL A 611 -25.04 3.58 -1.10
CA VAL A 611 -24.76 4.20 0.20
C VAL A 611 -23.51 5.06 0.02
N ALA A 612 -23.68 6.37 -0.08
CA ALA A 612 -22.54 7.24 -0.40
C ALA A 612 -22.71 8.68 0.10
N GLY A 613 -21.78 9.12 0.94
CA GLY A 613 -21.63 10.50 1.38
C GLY A 613 -22.87 11.10 2.05
N LEU A 614 -22.92 12.42 2.07
CA LEU A 614 -24.07 13.21 2.49
C LEU A 614 -25.05 13.44 1.33
N LEU A 615 -26.31 13.73 1.65
CA LEU A 615 -27.36 13.95 0.64
C LEU A 615 -27.50 15.43 0.23
N ASP A 616 -27.02 16.35 1.06
CA ASP A 616 -27.12 17.80 0.86
C ASP A 616 -25.73 18.45 0.89
N THR A 617 -25.49 19.29 -0.13
CA THR A 617 -24.30 20.13 -0.26
C THR A 617 -24.06 21.03 0.95
N SER A 618 -25.10 21.51 1.63
CA SER A 618 -24.97 22.43 2.76
C SER A 618 -24.33 21.78 4.00
N LYS A 619 -24.39 20.45 4.08
CA LYS A 619 -23.88 19.67 5.21
C LYS A 619 -22.42 19.23 5.01
N SER A 620 -21.89 19.30 3.78
CA SER A 620 -20.51 18.94 3.49
C SER A 620 -19.58 20.15 3.53
N LYS A 621 -18.37 19.93 4.03
CA LYS A 621 -17.25 20.88 3.96
C LYS A 621 -16.19 20.43 2.95
N ASP A 622 -16.33 19.23 2.40
CA ASP A 622 -15.43 18.68 1.41
C ASP A 622 -15.86 19.08 -0.01
N ARG A 623 -14.93 19.65 -0.77
CA ARG A 623 -15.24 20.22 -2.07
C ARG A 623 -15.56 19.15 -3.12
N GLU A 624 -14.94 17.98 -3.05
CA GLU A 624 -15.21 16.90 -4.01
C GLU A 624 -16.57 16.27 -3.75
N GLU A 625 -16.90 16.04 -2.49
CA GLU A 625 -18.21 15.54 -2.07
C GLU A 625 -19.33 16.50 -2.49
N ILE A 626 -19.18 17.82 -2.28
CA ILE A 626 -20.17 18.82 -2.72
C ILE A 626 -20.46 18.72 -4.22
N ASN A 627 -19.41 18.62 -5.04
CA ASN A 627 -19.56 18.52 -6.49
C ASN A 627 -20.23 17.21 -6.91
N GLU A 628 -19.85 16.09 -6.29
CA GLU A 628 -20.45 14.79 -6.58
C GLU A 628 -21.91 14.69 -6.10
N ILE A 629 -22.29 15.34 -4.99
CA ILE A 629 -23.69 15.49 -4.55
C ILE A 629 -24.52 16.18 -5.63
N GLN A 630 -24.06 17.33 -6.13
CA GLN A 630 -24.77 18.08 -7.19
C GLN A 630 -24.95 17.24 -8.46
N LYS A 631 -23.92 16.49 -8.82
CA LYS A 631 -23.95 15.57 -9.97
C LYS A 631 -24.94 14.43 -9.75
N MET A 632 -24.98 13.82 -8.56
CA MET A 632 -25.95 12.78 -8.21
C MET A 632 -27.39 13.27 -8.37
N HIS A 633 -27.74 14.43 -7.79
CA HIS A 633 -29.06 15.06 -7.95
C HIS A 633 -29.42 15.27 -9.43
N SER A 634 -28.48 15.85 -10.20
CA SER A 634 -28.67 16.09 -11.64
C SER A 634 -28.93 14.80 -12.43
N LEU A 635 -28.25 13.70 -12.09
CA LEU A 635 -28.41 12.40 -12.75
C LEU A 635 -29.76 11.74 -12.42
N ILE A 636 -30.18 11.83 -11.15
CA ILE A 636 -31.48 11.29 -10.69
C ILE A 636 -32.62 11.94 -11.47
N GLU A 637 -32.58 13.26 -11.63
CA GLU A 637 -33.58 14.01 -12.40
C GLU A 637 -33.49 13.70 -13.89
N LYS A 638 -32.29 13.79 -14.48
CA LYS A 638 -32.06 13.58 -15.93
C LYS A 638 -32.55 12.21 -16.41
N TYR A 639 -32.30 11.14 -15.65
CA TYR A 639 -32.66 9.77 -16.02
C TYR A 639 -33.98 9.29 -15.41
N LYS A 640 -34.67 10.14 -14.64
CA LYS A 640 -35.93 9.83 -13.94
C LYS A 640 -35.82 8.52 -13.16
N LEU A 641 -34.91 8.49 -12.19
CA LEU A 641 -34.53 7.26 -11.48
C LEU A 641 -35.46 6.88 -10.32
N LYS A 642 -36.36 7.78 -9.89
CA LYS A 642 -37.33 7.48 -8.81
C LYS A 642 -38.14 6.22 -9.14
N GLY A 643 -38.26 5.31 -8.17
CA GLY A 643 -38.91 4.01 -8.30
C GLY A 643 -37.98 2.85 -8.64
N GLN A 644 -36.74 3.10 -9.09
CA GLN A 644 -35.74 2.04 -9.37
C GLN A 644 -34.38 2.32 -8.68
N PHE A 645 -34.29 3.42 -7.95
CA PHE A 645 -33.04 3.91 -7.36
C PHE A 645 -33.27 4.38 -5.92
N ARG A 646 -32.31 4.06 -5.07
CA ARG A 646 -32.25 4.49 -3.67
C ARG A 646 -30.85 4.99 -3.35
N TRP A 647 -30.74 6.25 -2.93
CA TRP A 647 -29.50 6.82 -2.41
C TRP A 647 -29.64 6.97 -0.91
N ILE A 648 -28.72 6.36 -0.18
CA ILE A 648 -28.69 6.32 1.27
C ILE A 648 -27.46 7.09 1.76
N ALA A 649 -27.64 7.90 2.81
CA ALA A 649 -26.54 8.60 3.46
C ALA A 649 -25.53 7.63 4.09
N ALA A 650 -24.29 8.07 4.26
CA ALA A 650 -23.22 7.26 4.85
C ALA A 650 -23.65 6.56 6.15
N GLN A 651 -23.33 5.27 6.26
CA GLN A 651 -23.74 4.42 7.38
C GLN A 651 -22.54 4.13 8.29
N THR A 652 -22.65 4.43 9.58
CA THR A 652 -21.54 4.34 10.54
C THR A 652 -21.52 3.06 11.38
N ASP A 653 -22.66 2.38 11.53
CA ASP A 653 -22.76 1.15 12.31
C ASP A 653 -22.31 -0.07 11.49
N ARG A 654 -21.12 -0.60 11.81
CA ARG A 654 -20.54 -1.78 11.14
C ARG A 654 -21.41 -3.04 11.26
N TYR A 655 -22.13 -3.23 12.38
CA TYR A 655 -22.96 -4.42 12.58
C TYR A 655 -24.21 -4.34 11.70
N ARG A 656 -24.88 -3.18 11.65
CA ARG A 656 -25.99 -2.94 10.72
C ARG A 656 -25.53 -3.04 9.27
N ASN A 657 -24.38 -2.48 8.91
CA ASN A 657 -23.80 -2.56 7.56
C ASN A 657 -23.54 -4.01 7.15
N SER A 658 -23.00 -4.83 8.06
CA SER A 658 -22.78 -6.26 7.79
C SER A 658 -24.09 -7.01 7.52
N GLU A 659 -25.16 -6.68 8.24
CA GLU A 659 -26.47 -7.28 8.03
C GLU A 659 -27.12 -6.78 6.74
N LEU A 660 -26.92 -5.50 6.38
CA LEU A 660 -27.33 -4.94 5.09
C LEU A 660 -26.72 -5.74 3.93
N TYR A 661 -25.40 -6.00 3.93
CA TYR A 661 -24.77 -6.85 2.91
C TYR A 661 -25.45 -8.24 2.80
N ARG A 662 -25.80 -8.85 3.93
CA ARG A 662 -26.48 -10.15 3.97
C ARG A 662 -27.92 -10.06 3.44
N CYS A 663 -28.65 -9.00 3.75
CA CYS A 663 -29.98 -8.73 3.20
C CYS A 663 -29.94 -8.50 1.68
N ILE A 664 -28.92 -7.80 1.16
CA ILE A 664 -28.69 -7.67 -0.28
C ILE A 664 -28.46 -9.05 -0.92
N ALA A 665 -27.65 -9.91 -0.29
CA ALA A 665 -27.41 -11.26 -0.78
C ALA A 665 -28.69 -12.12 -0.79
N ASP A 666 -29.57 -11.98 0.21
CA ASP A 666 -30.87 -12.66 0.24
C ASP A 666 -31.78 -12.24 -0.94
N SER A 667 -31.68 -10.98 -1.40
CA SER A 667 -32.35 -10.50 -2.63
C SER A 667 -31.76 -11.05 -3.93
N ARG A 668 -30.73 -11.92 -3.85
CA ARG A 668 -29.88 -12.35 -4.97
C ARG A 668 -29.24 -11.17 -5.72
N GLY A 669 -28.96 -10.11 -4.96
CA GLY A 669 -28.31 -8.91 -5.45
C GLY A 669 -26.83 -9.12 -5.75
N VAL A 670 -26.18 -8.05 -6.22
CA VAL A 670 -24.75 -8.02 -6.51
C VAL A 670 -24.12 -6.77 -5.90
N PHE A 671 -22.90 -6.89 -5.40
CA PHE A 671 -22.09 -5.73 -5.03
C PHE A 671 -21.27 -5.25 -6.24
N VAL A 672 -21.23 -3.95 -6.47
CA VAL A 672 -20.49 -3.35 -7.59
C VAL A 672 -19.57 -2.25 -7.07
N GLN A 673 -18.32 -2.32 -7.52
CA GLN A 673 -17.28 -1.32 -7.29
C GLN A 673 -16.83 -0.72 -8.62
N VAL A 674 -16.81 0.61 -8.75
CA VAL A 674 -16.56 1.32 -10.02
C VAL A 674 -15.41 2.34 -9.95
N TRP A 675 -14.48 2.16 -9.02
CA TRP A 675 -13.41 3.13 -8.77
C TRP A 675 -12.54 3.31 -10.01
N SER A 676 -12.14 4.56 -10.27
CA SER A 676 -11.22 4.88 -11.37
C SER A 676 -9.88 4.18 -11.19
N ILE A 677 -9.40 4.10 -9.94
CA ILE A 677 -8.21 3.33 -9.51
C ILE A 677 -8.52 2.62 -8.20
N LEU A 678 -8.30 1.30 -8.17
CA LEU A 678 -8.58 0.45 -7.01
C LEU A 678 -7.34 0.32 -6.13
N ASN A 679 -7.42 0.84 -4.92
CA ASN A 679 -6.52 0.49 -3.82
C ASN A 679 -7.28 -0.45 -2.89
N PHE A 680 -6.63 -1.50 -2.39
CA PHE A 680 -7.35 -2.47 -1.57
C PHE A 680 -7.66 -1.85 -0.20
N PHE A 681 -8.95 -1.67 0.09
CA PHE A 681 -9.45 -1.44 1.44
C PHE A 681 -10.64 -2.37 1.64
N VAL A 682 -10.68 -3.01 2.81
CA VAL A 682 -11.71 -3.96 3.22
C VAL A 682 -13.05 -3.26 3.47
#